data_AF-A0AAX2IYJ0-F1
#
_entry.id   AF-A0AAX2IYJ0-F1
#
_cell.length_a   1.000
_cell.length_b   1.000
_cell.length_c   1.000
_cell.angle_alpha   90.00
_cell.angle_beta   90.00
_cell.angle_gamma   90.00
#
_symmetry.space_group_name_H-M   'P 1'
#
loop_
_entity.id
_entity.type
_entity.pdbx_description
1 polymer ?
#
loop_
_entity_poly.entity_id
_entity_poly.type
_entity_poly.pdbx_seq_one_letter_code
_entity_poly.pdbx_strand_id
1 'polypeptide(L)'
;MPKFKTDEERMKHPQAKLIPSSMWNDNELFCETLNDTVLSLMKVTEKDLMYRLTNAIPKLNNLWLKKQAWLAIALSHPNLELSMLEQVAKLLGLEDSKIFSLLAILGKVHLLAEFVKRHAQSHILELIASNSFSVYRKAAENGHIDVLDYLETLVKPKQVIQMIRAVDFSAYRDAARNGHLDVLKNLEGKAPDLVLSMIKAENFYAYRLAAARGNIEILKHLEANVPNLITDMVKAEDFYAFRKAFENGHIEQCKTLLSKSNLCFAYAEMHMREYGEQIIEPFIDQLLLTLHRDSLNTPAHGVFDVKDPEQAKICFYMIRNIIRRNDRDFDDQIRFLLSIPSVRDLAHREITVGLPNELVRLALTTGNQQAASILLNIPEVRILSEQNNYYYADIQGQLDLARLAKDRESAMTALTKGEQKRLNAAIEYYRPALKEHGVDKLMNDLREQLRQRYESKPALIISDDGLEIKLPMDFSEFQKLNLNKNEYQQALKAYYQHKDHTAWRYLAKPNLWMNNEASYVYFDKKRGERWSTFEEYQPLIVLFWLAATDNSTPPIDGHTFQSRLDHFIDELALIGRAHNWDQTRINEKQQEEEYDDLTGDKPSCFSGVKRRLFQSVLGHPLITILTEDMILEEIRNFARDHFQSQINEENRHMFKEAFEDYIVNTNDIEEDNKKLLLTLNISKEKLQQFEFNLVNKYGAQYAEDCFFQKLVRTKLSLASDGTEFFYQSHALSLDGIVGFYKLVNGSTLIRPDFR
;
A
#
# COMPACT_ATOMS: atom_id res chain seq x y z
N MET A 1 -42.38 8.79 -21.75
CA MET A 1 -41.79 8.11 -20.60
C MET A 1 -40.42 8.71 -20.33
N PRO A 2 -40.23 9.49 -19.25
CA PRO A 2 -38.89 9.84 -18.81
C PRO A 2 -38.14 8.53 -18.51
N LYS A 3 -37.10 8.25 -19.30
CA LYS A 3 -36.12 7.21 -18.99
C LYS A 3 -34.93 7.92 -18.35
N PHE A 4 -34.70 7.66 -17.08
CA PHE A 4 -33.50 8.11 -16.41
C PHE A 4 -32.44 7.03 -16.63
N LYS A 5 -31.26 7.42 -17.12
CA LYS A 5 -30.15 6.49 -17.31
C LYS A 5 -29.41 6.24 -16.00
N THR A 6 -29.49 7.19 -15.06
CA THR A 6 -28.85 7.10 -13.73
C THR A 6 -29.78 7.65 -12.64
N ASP A 7 -29.53 7.24 -11.39
CA ASP A 7 -30.26 7.78 -10.24
C ASP A 7 -30.05 9.30 -10.08
N GLU A 8 -28.86 9.81 -10.43
CA GLU A 8 -28.57 11.24 -10.44
C GLU A 8 -29.46 12.02 -11.42
N GLU A 9 -29.69 11.48 -12.63
CA GLU A 9 -30.62 12.08 -13.59
C GLU A 9 -32.04 12.11 -13.05
N ARG A 10 -32.47 11.04 -12.38
CA ARG A 10 -33.78 10.96 -11.72
C ARG A 10 -33.92 11.99 -10.62
N MET A 11 -32.90 12.18 -9.79
CA MET A 11 -32.89 13.12 -8.67
C MET A 11 -32.97 14.60 -9.12
N LYS A 12 -32.60 14.90 -10.38
CA LYS A 12 -32.78 16.23 -10.99
C LYS A 12 -34.22 16.51 -11.42
N HIS A 13 -35.05 15.49 -11.62
CA HIS A 13 -36.42 15.66 -12.11
C HIS A 13 -37.39 16.05 -10.97
N PRO A 14 -38.20 17.12 -11.10
CA PRO A 14 -39.02 17.66 -10.01
C PRO A 14 -39.97 16.65 -9.33
N GLN A 15 -40.63 15.78 -10.11
CA GLN A 15 -41.52 14.75 -9.58
C GLN A 15 -40.81 13.44 -9.22
N ALA A 16 -39.92 12.93 -10.09
CA ALA A 16 -39.29 11.62 -9.86
C ALA A 16 -38.37 11.59 -8.63
N LYS A 17 -37.79 12.72 -8.23
CA LYS A 17 -37.01 12.85 -6.99
C LYS A 17 -37.84 12.65 -5.71
N LEU A 18 -39.17 12.75 -5.78
CA LEU A 18 -40.07 12.53 -4.64
C LEU A 18 -40.23 11.05 -4.31
N ILE A 19 -39.89 10.16 -5.25
CA ILE A 19 -40.00 8.71 -5.08
C ILE A 19 -38.69 8.22 -4.44
N PRO A 20 -38.70 7.59 -3.27
CA PRO A 20 -37.49 7.03 -2.68
C PRO A 20 -36.86 5.95 -3.57
N SER A 21 -35.53 5.79 -3.51
CA SER A 21 -34.82 4.81 -4.35
C SER A 21 -35.27 3.37 -4.09
N SER A 22 -35.69 3.04 -2.85
CA SER A 22 -36.29 1.75 -2.51
C SER A 22 -37.55 1.46 -3.32
N MET A 23 -38.47 2.44 -3.42
CA MET A 23 -39.69 2.31 -4.22
C MET A 23 -39.41 2.35 -5.73
N TRP A 24 -38.44 3.17 -6.13
CA TRP A 24 -38.06 3.33 -7.53
C TRP A 24 -37.56 2.01 -8.13
N ASN A 25 -36.72 1.30 -7.38
CA ASN A 25 -36.08 0.05 -7.80
C ASN A 25 -36.92 -1.20 -7.51
N ASP A 26 -38.08 -1.06 -6.87
CA ASP A 26 -38.99 -2.17 -6.59
C ASP A 26 -39.77 -2.55 -7.87
N ASN A 27 -39.61 -3.81 -8.27
CA ASN A 27 -40.22 -4.38 -9.47
C ASN A 27 -41.76 -4.39 -9.43
N GLU A 28 -42.37 -4.34 -8.24
CA GLU A 28 -43.83 -4.30 -8.08
C GLU A 28 -44.40 -2.87 -8.01
N LEU A 29 -43.54 -1.84 -7.93
CA LEU A 29 -43.93 -0.44 -7.74
C LEU A 29 -43.60 0.42 -8.97
N PHE A 30 -42.36 0.91 -9.08
CA PHE A 30 -41.97 1.81 -10.17
C PHE A 30 -41.06 1.13 -11.20
N CYS A 31 -40.29 0.10 -10.82
CA CYS A 31 -39.42 -0.65 -11.73
C CYS A 31 -38.59 0.26 -12.66
N GLU A 32 -37.97 1.28 -12.08
CA GLU A 32 -37.15 2.29 -12.77
C GLU A 32 -37.88 3.08 -13.88
N THR A 33 -39.21 3.17 -13.79
CA THR A 33 -40.03 3.89 -14.77
C THR A 33 -41.12 4.73 -14.09
N LEU A 34 -41.43 5.87 -14.72
CA LEU A 34 -42.58 6.70 -14.34
C LEU A 34 -43.49 6.89 -15.54
N ASN A 35 -44.70 6.35 -15.46
CA ASN A 35 -45.68 6.46 -16.55
C ASN A 35 -46.08 7.94 -16.78
N ASP A 36 -46.21 8.37 -18.04
CA ASP A 36 -46.54 9.77 -18.36
C ASP A 36 -47.91 10.20 -17.81
N THR A 37 -48.87 9.27 -17.74
CA THR A 37 -50.18 9.51 -17.12
C THR A 37 -50.03 9.74 -15.62
N VAL A 38 -49.24 8.90 -14.94
CA VAL A 38 -48.94 9.04 -13.51
C VAL A 38 -48.20 10.35 -13.24
N LEU A 39 -47.19 10.66 -14.04
CA LEU A 39 -46.44 11.92 -13.96
C LEU A 39 -47.36 13.13 -14.12
N SER A 40 -48.35 13.05 -15.01
CA SER A 40 -49.33 14.14 -15.19
C SER A 40 -50.14 14.37 -13.92
N LEU A 41 -50.53 13.30 -13.22
CA LEU A 41 -51.30 13.37 -11.96
C LEU A 41 -50.48 14.00 -10.83
N MET A 42 -49.17 13.78 -10.79
CA MET A 42 -48.26 14.39 -9.81
C MET A 42 -48.11 15.91 -9.94
N LYS A 43 -48.53 16.51 -11.06
CA LYS A 43 -48.39 17.95 -11.36
C LYS A 43 -49.68 18.74 -11.12
N VAL A 44 -50.78 18.03 -10.87
CA VAL A 44 -52.12 18.63 -10.74
C VAL A 44 -52.24 19.27 -9.36
N THR A 45 -53.13 20.25 -9.21
CA THR A 45 -53.46 20.80 -7.88
C THR A 45 -54.40 19.86 -7.13
N GLU A 46 -54.41 19.89 -5.80
CA GLU A 46 -55.32 19.06 -5.00
C GLU A 46 -56.79 19.19 -5.43
N LYS A 47 -57.21 20.41 -5.82
CA LYS A 47 -58.57 20.72 -6.28
C LYS A 47 -58.95 19.99 -7.58
N ASP A 48 -58.01 19.85 -8.51
CA ASP A 48 -58.24 19.26 -9.83
C ASP A 48 -57.92 17.76 -9.88
N LEU A 49 -57.34 17.21 -8.81
CA LEU A 49 -56.79 15.86 -8.74
C LEU A 49 -57.82 14.79 -9.11
N MET A 50 -59.01 14.81 -8.48
CA MET A 50 -60.04 13.77 -8.68
C MET A 50 -60.62 13.80 -10.09
N TYR A 51 -60.81 14.99 -10.66
CA TYR A 51 -61.27 15.14 -12.04
C TYR A 51 -60.24 14.58 -13.02
N ARG A 52 -58.95 14.93 -12.84
CA ARG A 52 -57.86 14.43 -13.69
C ARG A 52 -57.65 12.92 -13.53
N LEU A 53 -57.73 12.41 -12.31
CA LEU A 53 -57.63 10.98 -12.02
C LEU A 53 -58.75 10.19 -12.70
N THR A 54 -60.00 10.65 -12.60
CA THR A 54 -61.16 9.98 -13.23
C THR A 54 -60.97 9.84 -14.74
N ASN A 55 -60.48 10.89 -15.40
CA ASN A 55 -60.18 10.87 -16.84
C ASN A 55 -58.95 10.01 -17.20
N ALA A 56 -58.06 9.76 -16.24
CA ALA A 56 -56.86 8.95 -16.42
C ALA A 56 -57.10 7.44 -16.22
N ILE A 57 -58.18 7.02 -15.54
CA ILE A 57 -58.48 5.61 -15.23
C ILE A 57 -58.34 4.68 -16.44
N PRO A 58 -58.89 4.98 -17.64
CA PRO A 58 -58.76 4.07 -18.79
C PRO A 58 -57.31 3.80 -19.22
N LYS A 59 -56.39 4.72 -18.92
CA LYS A 59 -54.96 4.57 -19.21
C LYS A 59 -54.21 3.82 -18.10
N LEU A 60 -54.78 3.72 -16.91
CA LEU A 60 -54.26 2.96 -15.75
C LEU A 60 -54.82 1.53 -15.76
N ASN A 61 -54.54 0.80 -16.85
CA ASN A 61 -55.22 -0.43 -17.22
C ASN A 61 -54.79 -1.70 -16.45
N ASN A 62 -53.81 -1.61 -15.55
CA ASN A 62 -53.32 -2.76 -14.79
C ASN A 62 -53.00 -2.37 -13.34
N LEU A 63 -52.85 -3.38 -12.48
CA LEU A 63 -52.62 -3.18 -11.05
C LEU A 63 -51.31 -2.44 -10.76
N TRP A 64 -50.26 -2.68 -11.54
CA TRP A 64 -48.96 -2.02 -11.38
C TRP A 64 -49.07 -0.50 -11.59
N LEU A 65 -49.71 -0.05 -12.68
CA LEU A 65 -49.97 1.36 -12.95
C LEU A 65 -50.88 2.00 -11.89
N LYS A 66 -51.83 1.25 -11.35
CA LYS A 66 -52.72 1.72 -10.28
C LYS A 66 -51.96 1.93 -8.97
N LYS A 67 -51.12 0.98 -8.56
CA LYS A 67 -50.22 1.14 -7.39
C LYS A 67 -49.27 2.32 -7.58
N GLN A 68 -48.67 2.42 -8.77
CA GLN A 68 -47.77 3.52 -9.14
C GLN A 68 -48.48 4.87 -9.06
N ALA A 69 -49.70 4.98 -9.60
CA ALA A 69 -50.51 6.19 -9.53
C ALA A 69 -50.82 6.60 -8.09
N TRP A 70 -51.27 5.64 -7.26
CA TRP A 70 -51.62 5.90 -5.87
C TRP A 70 -50.42 6.43 -5.07
N LEU A 71 -49.26 5.74 -5.15
CA LEU A 71 -48.04 6.18 -4.46
C LEU A 71 -47.54 7.52 -4.96
N ALA A 72 -47.52 7.71 -6.28
CA ALA A 72 -47.09 8.97 -6.89
C ALA A 72 -47.96 10.15 -6.45
N ILE A 73 -49.28 9.97 -6.35
CA ILE A 73 -50.21 10.98 -5.82
C ILE A 73 -49.89 11.26 -4.36
N ALA A 74 -49.79 10.24 -3.51
CA ALA A 74 -49.50 10.40 -2.09
C ALA A 74 -48.16 11.10 -1.82
N LEU A 75 -47.13 10.83 -2.64
CA LEU A 75 -45.81 11.46 -2.55
C LEU A 75 -45.80 12.91 -3.06
N SER A 76 -46.59 13.22 -4.09
CA SER A 76 -46.68 14.57 -4.66
C SER A 76 -47.62 15.51 -3.91
N HIS A 77 -48.59 14.96 -3.16
CA HIS A 77 -49.56 15.70 -2.38
C HIS A 77 -49.51 15.23 -0.91
N PRO A 78 -48.44 15.59 -0.16
CA PRO A 78 -48.16 15.03 1.16
C PRO A 78 -49.18 15.43 2.24
N ASN A 79 -50.05 16.41 1.97
CA ASN A 79 -51.06 16.92 2.90
C ASN A 79 -52.43 16.24 2.75
N LEU A 80 -52.59 15.29 1.82
CA LEU A 80 -53.85 14.59 1.65
C LEU A 80 -54.19 13.75 2.89
N GLU A 81 -55.41 13.95 3.40
CA GLU A 81 -55.96 13.11 4.47
C GLU A 81 -56.22 11.67 4.00
N LEU A 82 -56.29 10.74 4.96
CA LEU A 82 -56.59 9.33 4.67
C LEU A 82 -57.90 9.17 3.87
N SER A 83 -58.92 9.96 4.20
CA SER A 83 -60.22 9.95 3.52
C SER A 83 -60.12 10.19 2.01
N MET A 84 -59.20 11.06 1.58
CA MET A 84 -58.97 11.36 0.17
C MET A 84 -58.15 10.26 -0.50
N LEU A 85 -57.13 9.72 0.18
CA LEU A 85 -56.34 8.61 -0.32
C LEU A 85 -57.17 7.32 -0.49
N GLU A 86 -58.14 7.08 0.39
CA GLU A 86 -59.12 6.00 0.27
C GLU A 86 -60.06 6.22 -0.93
N GLN A 87 -60.47 7.47 -1.21
CA GLN A 87 -61.25 7.78 -2.42
C GLN A 87 -60.44 7.56 -3.71
N VAL A 88 -59.17 7.98 -3.73
CA VAL A 88 -58.24 7.71 -4.83
C VAL A 88 -58.09 6.19 -5.03
N ALA A 89 -57.90 5.43 -3.96
CA ALA A 89 -57.82 3.97 -4.01
C ALA A 89 -59.09 3.33 -4.57
N LYS A 90 -60.27 3.80 -4.14
CA LYS A 90 -61.57 3.33 -4.63
C LYS A 90 -61.74 3.57 -6.12
N LEU A 91 -61.37 4.76 -6.63
CA LEU A 91 -61.39 5.06 -8.06
C LEU A 91 -60.42 4.17 -8.86
N LEU A 92 -59.27 3.84 -8.29
CA LEU A 92 -58.30 2.93 -8.90
C LEU A 92 -58.74 1.45 -8.78
N GLY A 93 -59.74 1.13 -7.97
CA GLY A 93 -60.18 -0.24 -7.69
C GLY A 93 -59.15 -1.02 -6.87
N LEU A 94 -58.51 -0.37 -5.89
CA LEU A 94 -57.61 -1.00 -4.94
C LEU A 94 -58.39 -1.45 -3.70
N GLU A 95 -58.21 -2.72 -3.32
CA GLU A 95 -58.80 -3.29 -2.10
C GLU A 95 -58.04 -2.89 -0.84
N ASP A 96 -58.66 -3.04 0.33
CA ASP A 96 -58.09 -2.70 1.65
C ASP A 96 -56.72 -3.33 1.89
N SER A 97 -56.51 -4.59 1.48
CA SER A 97 -55.20 -5.24 1.57
C SER A 97 -54.08 -4.50 0.82
N LYS A 98 -54.42 -3.83 -0.28
CA LYS A 98 -53.46 -3.07 -1.10
C LYS A 98 -53.29 -1.68 -0.49
N ILE A 99 -54.38 -1.04 -0.04
CA ILE A 99 -54.31 0.25 0.65
C ILE A 99 -53.42 0.15 1.90
N PHE A 100 -53.68 -0.86 2.75
CA PHE A 100 -52.91 -1.11 3.98
C PHE A 100 -51.41 -1.33 3.69
N SER A 101 -51.09 -2.11 2.66
CA SER A 101 -49.71 -2.33 2.20
C SER A 101 -49.06 -1.04 1.67
N LEU A 102 -49.77 -0.25 0.86
CA LEU A 102 -49.28 1.00 0.30
C LEU A 102 -49.07 2.08 1.37
N LEU A 103 -49.92 2.13 2.41
CA LEU A 103 -49.75 3.00 3.57
C LEU A 103 -48.48 2.64 4.36
N ALA A 104 -48.20 1.35 4.53
CA ALA A 104 -46.97 0.88 5.18
C ALA A 104 -45.72 1.20 4.33
N ILE A 105 -45.81 1.02 3.00
CA ILE A 105 -44.75 1.43 2.05
C ILE A 105 -44.51 2.94 2.10
N LEU A 106 -45.55 3.75 2.23
CA LEU A 106 -45.44 5.22 2.29
C LEU A 106 -44.74 5.72 3.57
N GLY A 107 -44.74 4.91 4.64
CA GLY A 107 -44.08 5.26 5.90
C GLY A 107 -44.80 6.33 6.72
N LYS A 108 -46.08 6.58 6.45
CA LYS A 108 -46.88 7.57 7.22
C LYS A 108 -47.65 6.84 8.31
N VAL A 109 -46.99 6.57 9.44
CA VAL A 109 -47.57 5.80 10.55
C VAL A 109 -48.90 6.35 11.06
N HIS A 110 -49.10 7.68 11.02
CA HIS A 110 -50.37 8.29 11.43
C HIS A 110 -51.55 7.91 10.53
N LEU A 111 -51.35 7.85 9.20
CA LEU A 111 -52.38 7.41 8.25
C LEU A 111 -52.67 5.92 8.40
N LEU A 112 -51.62 5.12 8.62
CA LEU A 112 -51.76 3.69 8.91
C LEU A 112 -52.55 3.46 10.21
N ALA A 113 -52.25 4.23 11.26
CA ALA A 113 -52.95 4.14 12.54
C ALA A 113 -54.42 4.59 12.44
N GLU A 114 -54.69 5.63 11.65
CA GLU A 114 -56.06 6.05 11.35
C GLU A 114 -56.83 4.98 10.58
N PHE A 115 -56.20 4.35 9.58
CA PHE A 115 -56.79 3.23 8.85
C PHE A 115 -57.13 2.07 9.80
N VAL A 116 -56.21 1.71 10.71
CA VAL A 116 -56.46 0.67 11.73
C VAL A 116 -57.64 1.01 12.63
N LYS A 117 -57.80 2.27 13.05
CA LYS A 117 -58.93 2.72 13.89
C LYS A 117 -60.29 2.61 13.19
N ARG A 118 -60.32 2.69 11.86
CA ARG A 118 -61.56 2.65 11.05
C ARG A 118 -62.04 1.23 10.74
N HIS A 119 -61.22 0.20 11.02
CA HIS A 119 -61.51 -1.20 10.66
C HIS A 119 -61.56 -2.10 11.90
N ALA A 120 -62.28 -3.23 11.79
CA ALA A 120 -62.35 -4.21 12.87
C ALA A 120 -60.97 -4.85 13.11
N GLN A 121 -60.64 -5.10 14.39
CA GLN A 121 -59.34 -5.67 14.77
C GLN A 121 -59.06 -7.02 14.10
N SER A 122 -60.06 -7.89 13.94
CA SER A 122 -59.90 -9.17 13.25
C SER A 122 -59.46 -8.99 11.80
N HIS A 123 -60.03 -8.02 11.10
CA HIS A 123 -59.67 -7.70 9.72
C HIS A 123 -58.24 -7.18 9.63
N ILE A 124 -57.83 -6.27 10.53
CA ILE A 124 -56.44 -5.78 10.57
C ILE A 124 -55.44 -6.91 10.81
N LEU A 125 -55.74 -7.85 11.71
CA LEU A 125 -54.89 -9.01 11.95
C LEU A 125 -54.77 -9.93 10.71
N GLU A 126 -55.86 -10.11 9.96
CA GLU A 126 -55.84 -10.81 8.67
C GLU A 126 -54.97 -10.09 7.64
N LEU A 127 -55.08 -8.75 7.55
CA LEU A 127 -54.27 -7.94 6.65
C LEU A 127 -52.78 -8.03 7.01
N ILE A 128 -52.42 -8.00 8.29
CA ILE A 128 -51.04 -8.18 8.76
C ILE A 128 -50.50 -9.57 8.38
N ALA A 129 -51.28 -10.62 8.58
CA ALA A 129 -50.88 -11.99 8.27
C ALA A 129 -50.82 -12.30 6.75
N SER A 130 -51.46 -11.47 5.93
CA SER A 130 -51.59 -11.70 4.49
C SER A 130 -50.23 -11.76 3.75
N ASN A 131 -50.18 -12.61 2.72
CA ASN A 131 -49.02 -12.78 1.83
C ASN A 131 -47.68 -12.93 2.58
N SER A 132 -47.67 -13.80 3.61
CA SER A 132 -46.52 -14.04 4.48
C SER A 132 -45.97 -12.74 5.07
N PHE A 133 -46.84 -11.99 5.76
CA PHE A 133 -46.51 -10.73 6.43
C PHE A 133 -45.95 -9.66 5.48
N SER A 134 -46.53 -9.57 4.28
CA SER A 134 -46.01 -8.67 3.22
C SER A 134 -45.94 -7.21 3.64
N VAL A 135 -46.88 -6.74 4.46
CA VAL A 135 -46.90 -5.35 4.95
C VAL A 135 -45.67 -5.04 5.81
N TYR A 136 -45.29 -5.97 6.70
CA TYR A 136 -44.14 -5.83 7.58
C TYR A 136 -42.84 -5.87 6.79
N ARG A 137 -42.73 -6.81 5.85
CA ARG A 137 -41.58 -6.91 4.94
C ARG A 137 -41.40 -5.66 4.09
N LYS A 138 -42.49 -5.10 3.55
CA LYS A 138 -42.46 -3.89 2.72
C LYS A 138 -42.15 -2.62 3.52
N ALA A 139 -42.58 -2.53 4.78
CA ALA A 139 -42.17 -1.45 5.68
C ALA A 139 -40.66 -1.50 5.96
N ALA A 140 -40.11 -2.69 6.22
CA ALA A 140 -38.67 -2.90 6.42
C ALA A 140 -37.86 -2.59 5.14
N GLU A 141 -38.33 -3.05 3.98
CA GLU A 141 -37.73 -2.77 2.68
C GLU A 141 -37.61 -1.26 2.39
N ASN A 142 -38.52 -0.44 2.93
CA ASN A 142 -38.55 1.02 2.73
C ASN A 142 -38.02 1.82 3.93
N GLY A 143 -37.48 1.16 4.96
CA GLY A 143 -36.80 1.85 6.07
C GLY A 143 -37.73 2.43 7.15
N HIS A 144 -38.99 1.99 7.23
CA HIS A 144 -40.00 2.60 8.10
C HIS A 144 -40.10 1.91 9.46
N ILE A 145 -39.16 2.19 10.36
CA ILE A 145 -39.12 1.62 11.72
C ILE A 145 -40.37 1.95 12.51
N ASP A 146 -40.88 3.17 12.41
CA ASP A 146 -42.10 3.62 13.08
C ASP A 146 -43.32 2.78 12.69
N VAL A 147 -43.42 2.40 11.42
CA VAL A 147 -44.44 1.46 10.93
C VAL A 147 -44.21 0.05 11.47
N LEU A 148 -42.97 -0.45 11.51
CA LEU A 148 -42.65 -1.76 12.08
C LEU A 148 -43.06 -1.82 13.56
N ASP A 149 -42.60 -0.86 14.36
CA ASP A 149 -42.91 -0.74 15.78
C ASP A 149 -44.43 -0.66 15.99
N TYR A 150 -45.15 0.13 15.19
CA TYR A 150 -46.60 0.22 15.28
C TYR A 150 -47.30 -1.11 14.96
N LEU A 151 -46.95 -1.78 13.86
CA LEU A 151 -47.53 -3.08 13.48
C LEU A 151 -47.31 -4.13 14.58
N GLU A 152 -46.17 -4.09 15.25
CA GLU A 152 -45.85 -5.00 16.35
C GLU A 152 -46.72 -4.78 17.59
N THR A 153 -47.13 -3.53 17.87
CA THR A 153 -48.09 -3.25 18.96
C THR A 153 -49.46 -3.89 18.73
N LEU A 154 -49.80 -4.21 17.48
CA LEU A 154 -51.10 -4.77 17.11
C LEU A 154 -51.15 -6.30 17.23
N VAL A 155 -50.00 -6.97 17.36
CA VAL A 155 -49.88 -8.43 17.37
C VAL A 155 -49.25 -8.96 18.65
N LYS A 156 -49.34 -10.27 18.87
CA LYS A 156 -48.69 -10.91 20.03
C LYS A 156 -47.17 -11.00 19.81
N PRO A 157 -46.34 -10.97 20.86
CA PRO A 157 -44.87 -11.08 20.73
C PRO A 157 -44.41 -12.30 19.91
N LYS A 158 -45.08 -13.45 20.06
CA LYS A 158 -44.79 -14.66 19.26
C LYS A 158 -45.00 -14.44 17.76
N GLN A 159 -45.98 -13.62 17.38
CA GLN A 159 -46.25 -13.28 15.98
C GLN A 159 -45.19 -12.33 15.44
N VAL A 160 -44.63 -11.40 16.24
CA VAL A 160 -43.50 -10.56 15.83
C VAL A 160 -42.34 -11.42 15.34
N ILE A 161 -41.97 -12.45 16.09
CA ILE A 161 -40.92 -13.39 15.67
C ILE A 161 -41.30 -14.16 14.39
N GLN A 162 -42.59 -14.46 14.16
CA GLN A 162 -43.06 -15.06 12.91
C GLN A 162 -42.95 -14.10 11.72
N MET A 163 -43.24 -12.80 11.93
CA MET A 163 -43.05 -11.76 10.91
C MET A 163 -41.57 -11.63 10.52
N ILE A 164 -40.67 -11.65 11.52
CA ILE A 164 -39.22 -11.56 11.29
C ILE A 164 -38.72 -12.78 10.51
N ARG A 165 -39.19 -14.00 10.82
CA ARG A 165 -38.81 -15.24 10.12
C ARG A 165 -39.44 -15.40 8.74
N ALA A 166 -40.42 -14.56 8.39
CA ALA A 166 -41.20 -14.72 7.17
C ALA A 166 -40.29 -14.72 5.94
N VAL A 167 -40.58 -15.66 5.01
CA VAL A 167 -39.86 -15.79 3.73
C VAL A 167 -38.34 -15.78 3.92
N ASP A 168 -37.86 -16.64 4.84
CA ASP A 168 -36.45 -16.76 5.21
C ASP A 168 -35.78 -15.40 5.52
N PHE A 169 -36.39 -14.66 6.44
CA PHE A 169 -35.90 -13.36 6.92
C PHE A 169 -35.85 -12.25 5.87
N SER A 170 -36.74 -12.26 4.87
CA SER A 170 -36.68 -11.30 3.78
C SER A 170 -36.77 -9.83 4.23
N ALA A 171 -37.48 -9.52 5.33
CA ALA A 171 -37.51 -8.17 5.89
C ALA A 171 -36.09 -7.64 6.20
N TYR A 172 -35.23 -8.49 6.76
CA TYR A 172 -33.83 -8.18 7.04
C TYR A 172 -33.01 -8.03 5.74
N ARG A 173 -33.23 -8.94 4.78
CA ARG A 173 -32.49 -8.96 3.51
C ARG A 173 -32.84 -7.77 2.59
N ASP A 174 -34.12 -7.42 2.50
CA ASP A 174 -34.61 -6.32 1.70
C ASP A 174 -34.21 -4.97 2.31
N ALA A 175 -34.24 -4.84 3.64
CA ALA A 175 -33.67 -3.68 4.34
C ALA A 175 -32.17 -3.54 4.08
N ALA A 176 -31.41 -4.63 4.10
CA ALA A 176 -29.97 -4.63 3.78
C ALA A 176 -29.69 -4.23 2.33
N ARG A 177 -30.48 -4.74 1.38
CA ARG A 177 -30.44 -4.35 -0.04
C ARG A 177 -30.61 -2.84 -0.22
N ASN A 178 -31.54 -2.24 0.53
CA ASN A 178 -31.88 -0.82 0.37
C ASN A 178 -31.12 0.11 1.34
N GLY A 179 -30.19 -0.42 2.15
CA GLY A 179 -29.28 0.39 2.97
C GLY A 179 -29.85 0.84 4.33
N HIS A 180 -30.95 0.22 4.80
CA HIS A 180 -31.64 0.61 6.03
C HIS A 180 -31.01 -0.05 7.27
N LEU A 181 -29.84 0.44 7.68
CA LEU A 181 -29.05 -0.10 8.81
C LEU A 181 -29.81 -0.03 10.15
N ASP A 182 -30.58 1.02 10.34
CA ASP A 182 -31.44 1.25 11.49
C ASP A 182 -32.52 0.15 11.62
N VAL A 183 -33.13 -0.26 10.50
CA VAL A 183 -34.06 -1.40 10.46
C VAL A 183 -33.34 -2.70 10.83
N LEU A 184 -32.14 -2.95 10.30
CA LEU A 184 -31.36 -4.15 10.68
C LEU A 184 -31.15 -4.21 12.19
N LYS A 185 -30.65 -3.12 12.78
CA LYS A 185 -30.43 -3.01 14.23
C LYS A 185 -31.71 -3.18 15.05
N ASN A 186 -32.82 -2.63 14.58
CA ASN A 186 -34.13 -2.78 15.23
C ASN A 186 -34.59 -4.26 15.22
N LEU A 187 -34.48 -4.94 14.08
CA LEU A 187 -34.82 -6.36 13.96
C LEU A 187 -33.90 -7.26 14.82
N GLU A 188 -32.60 -6.95 14.85
CA GLU A 188 -31.61 -7.63 15.70
C GLU A 188 -31.91 -7.47 17.18
N GLY A 189 -32.30 -6.26 17.63
CA GLY A 189 -32.69 -6.01 19.01
C GLY A 189 -33.98 -6.73 19.43
N LYS A 190 -34.90 -6.94 18.49
CA LYS A 190 -36.17 -7.66 18.73
C LYS A 190 -36.02 -9.18 18.71
N ALA A 191 -35.03 -9.69 17.98
CA ALA A 191 -34.76 -11.12 17.86
C ALA A 191 -33.26 -11.42 17.93
N PRO A 192 -32.60 -11.16 19.08
CA PRO A 192 -31.16 -11.33 19.24
C PRO A 192 -30.70 -12.77 18.98
N ASP A 193 -31.52 -13.76 19.35
CA ASP A 193 -31.23 -15.18 19.13
C ASP A 193 -31.26 -15.58 17.64
N LEU A 194 -31.80 -14.73 16.76
CA LEU A 194 -31.94 -15.00 15.33
C LEU A 194 -30.93 -14.24 14.47
N VAL A 195 -30.08 -13.38 15.03
CA VAL A 195 -29.13 -12.56 14.28
C VAL A 195 -28.26 -13.41 13.35
N LEU A 196 -27.67 -14.50 13.86
CA LEU A 196 -26.87 -15.41 13.04
C LEU A 196 -27.69 -16.06 11.91
N SER A 197 -28.94 -16.43 12.17
CA SER A 197 -29.84 -17.01 11.16
C SER A 197 -30.22 -15.99 10.09
N MET A 198 -30.52 -14.75 10.49
CA MET A 198 -30.82 -13.65 9.57
C MET A 198 -29.64 -13.36 8.63
N ILE A 199 -28.41 -13.38 9.15
CA ILE A 199 -27.21 -13.15 8.36
C ILE A 199 -26.93 -14.31 7.40
N LYS A 200 -27.11 -15.57 7.84
CA LYS A 200 -26.86 -16.78 7.01
C LYS A 200 -27.95 -17.06 5.96
N ALA A 201 -29.12 -16.44 6.10
CA ALA A 201 -30.28 -16.66 5.24
C ALA A 201 -29.94 -16.57 3.74
N GLU A 202 -30.50 -17.50 2.96
CA GLU A 202 -30.24 -17.66 1.51
C GLU A 202 -28.76 -17.50 1.11
N ASN A 203 -27.84 -18.17 1.82
CA ASN A 203 -26.40 -18.10 1.55
C ASN A 203 -25.89 -16.64 1.60
N PHE A 204 -26.07 -16.00 2.76
CA PHE A 204 -25.62 -14.63 3.04
C PHE A 204 -26.21 -13.58 2.10
N TYR A 205 -27.49 -13.72 1.74
CA TYR A 205 -28.10 -12.89 0.70
C TYR A 205 -28.16 -11.39 1.08
N ALA A 206 -28.34 -11.08 2.37
CA ALA A 206 -28.27 -9.70 2.87
C ALA A 206 -26.91 -9.04 2.55
N TYR A 207 -25.80 -9.75 2.79
CA TYR A 207 -24.45 -9.28 2.48
C TYR A 207 -24.26 -9.10 0.96
N ARG A 208 -24.67 -10.10 0.18
CA ARG A 208 -24.58 -10.08 -1.29
C ARG A 208 -25.35 -8.92 -1.93
N LEU A 209 -26.57 -8.65 -1.46
CA LEU A 209 -27.41 -7.55 -1.98
C LEU A 209 -26.93 -6.17 -1.55
N ALA A 210 -26.48 -6.03 -0.29
CA ALA A 210 -25.85 -4.79 0.17
C ALA A 210 -24.58 -4.48 -0.64
N ALA A 211 -23.80 -5.51 -0.99
CA ALA A 211 -22.64 -5.39 -1.87
C ALA A 211 -23.04 -4.96 -3.30
N ALA A 212 -24.04 -5.61 -3.88
CA ALA A 212 -24.55 -5.22 -5.19
C ALA A 212 -25.08 -3.78 -5.26
N ARG A 213 -25.42 -3.16 -4.12
CA ARG A 213 -25.99 -1.80 -4.05
C ARG A 213 -25.03 -0.74 -3.50
N GLY A 214 -23.77 -1.07 -3.20
CA GLY A 214 -22.82 -0.08 -2.71
C GLY A 214 -22.96 0.26 -1.22
N ASN A 215 -23.75 -0.51 -0.45
CA ASN A 215 -24.08 -0.19 0.94
C ASN A 215 -22.96 -0.61 1.92
N ILE A 216 -21.86 0.13 1.92
CA ILE A 216 -20.65 -0.17 2.72
C ILE A 216 -20.96 -0.27 4.23
N GLU A 217 -21.82 0.61 4.76
CA GLU A 217 -22.15 0.62 6.19
C GLU A 217 -22.91 -0.65 6.64
N ILE A 218 -23.74 -1.22 5.75
CA ILE A 218 -24.39 -2.52 6.00
C ILE A 218 -23.34 -3.63 6.03
N LEU A 219 -22.40 -3.65 5.07
CA LEU A 219 -21.35 -4.67 5.06
C LEU A 219 -20.52 -4.63 6.35
N LYS A 220 -20.08 -3.45 6.77
CA LYS A 220 -19.33 -3.27 8.02
C LYS A 220 -20.11 -3.77 9.23
N HIS A 221 -21.41 -3.48 9.30
CA HIS A 221 -22.28 -3.94 10.39
C HIS A 221 -22.41 -5.46 10.43
N LEU A 222 -22.65 -6.09 9.27
CA LEU A 222 -22.73 -7.55 9.15
C LEU A 222 -21.40 -8.23 9.53
N GLU A 223 -20.27 -7.69 9.06
CA GLU A 223 -18.92 -8.18 9.39
C GLU A 223 -18.62 -8.07 10.88
N ALA A 224 -19.03 -6.97 11.53
CA ALA A 224 -18.84 -6.78 12.98
C ALA A 224 -19.67 -7.76 13.82
N ASN A 225 -20.86 -8.14 13.35
CA ASN A 225 -21.72 -9.10 14.03
C ASN A 225 -21.22 -10.55 13.90
N VAL A 226 -20.56 -10.92 12.80
CA VAL A 226 -20.05 -12.28 12.55
C VAL A 226 -18.63 -12.29 11.96
N PRO A 227 -17.60 -11.81 12.69
CA PRO A 227 -16.24 -11.68 12.15
C PRO A 227 -15.64 -13.00 11.67
N ASN A 228 -16.04 -14.12 12.30
CA ASN A 228 -15.56 -15.47 11.92
C ASN A 228 -16.16 -15.99 10.60
N LEU A 229 -17.16 -15.32 10.02
CA LEU A 229 -17.84 -15.73 8.79
C LEU A 229 -17.58 -14.80 7.60
N ILE A 230 -16.68 -13.82 7.75
CA ILE A 230 -16.36 -12.86 6.68
C ILE A 230 -15.95 -13.61 5.40
N THR A 231 -15.07 -14.60 5.52
CA THR A 231 -14.62 -15.40 4.38
C THR A 231 -15.77 -16.15 3.71
N ASP A 232 -16.72 -16.71 4.47
CA ASP A 232 -17.87 -17.42 3.92
C ASP A 232 -18.83 -16.45 3.21
N MET A 233 -19.09 -15.28 3.80
CA MET A 233 -19.93 -14.23 3.20
C MET A 233 -19.36 -13.74 1.87
N VAL A 234 -18.04 -13.52 1.81
CA VAL A 234 -17.37 -13.03 0.61
C VAL A 234 -17.33 -14.10 -0.49
N LYS A 235 -17.17 -15.38 -0.14
CA LYS A 235 -17.15 -16.51 -1.11
C LYS A 235 -18.53 -16.92 -1.62
N ALA A 236 -19.60 -16.54 -0.94
CA ALA A 236 -20.95 -16.96 -1.24
C ALA A 236 -21.33 -16.72 -2.72
N GLU A 237 -21.97 -17.71 -3.33
CA GLU A 237 -22.42 -17.68 -4.74
C GLU A 237 -21.31 -17.30 -5.74
N ASP A 238 -20.11 -17.87 -5.55
CA ASP A 238 -18.94 -17.61 -6.39
C ASP A 238 -18.59 -16.12 -6.43
N PHE A 239 -18.26 -15.59 -5.24
CA PHE A 239 -17.87 -14.19 -5.04
C PHE A 239 -18.90 -13.18 -5.56
N TYR A 240 -20.20 -13.50 -5.47
CA TYR A 240 -21.29 -12.68 -6.01
C TYR A 240 -21.23 -11.23 -5.53
N ALA A 241 -20.91 -11.01 -4.25
CA ALA A 241 -20.78 -9.69 -3.65
C ALA A 241 -19.77 -8.83 -4.42
N PHE A 242 -18.59 -9.36 -4.71
CA PHE A 242 -17.56 -8.69 -5.50
C PHE A 242 -17.99 -8.48 -6.95
N ARG A 243 -18.48 -9.53 -7.61
CA ARG A 243 -18.89 -9.47 -9.03
C ARG A 243 -19.95 -8.42 -9.28
N LYS A 244 -21.02 -8.41 -8.47
CA LYS A 244 -22.12 -7.44 -8.63
C LYS A 244 -21.74 -6.04 -8.20
N ALA A 245 -20.91 -5.87 -7.17
CA ALA A 245 -20.37 -4.56 -6.84
C ALA A 245 -19.58 -3.98 -8.02
N PHE A 246 -18.76 -4.81 -8.70
CA PHE A 246 -18.01 -4.38 -9.87
C PHE A 246 -18.90 -4.06 -11.08
N GLU A 247 -19.83 -4.96 -11.43
CA GLU A 247 -20.78 -4.74 -12.54
C GLU A 247 -21.60 -3.47 -12.38
N ASN A 248 -21.92 -3.08 -11.13
CA ASN A 248 -22.69 -1.88 -10.81
C ASN A 248 -21.81 -0.64 -10.57
N GLY A 249 -20.49 -0.72 -10.78
CA GLY A 249 -19.57 0.40 -10.68
C GLY A 249 -19.19 0.82 -9.25
N HIS A 250 -19.42 -0.02 -8.25
CA HIS A 250 -19.07 0.24 -6.84
C HIS A 250 -17.58 -0.05 -6.57
N ILE A 251 -16.69 0.65 -7.27
CA ILE A 251 -15.24 0.38 -7.29
C ILE A 251 -14.60 0.43 -5.89
N GLU A 252 -14.92 1.42 -5.06
CA GLU A 252 -14.34 1.52 -3.71
C GLU A 252 -14.74 0.36 -2.79
N GLN A 253 -15.96 -0.16 -2.96
CA GLN A 253 -16.39 -1.35 -2.26
C GLN A 253 -15.64 -2.60 -2.73
N CYS A 254 -15.43 -2.73 -4.05
CA CYS A 254 -14.62 -3.81 -4.58
C CYS A 254 -13.19 -3.78 -4.03
N LYS A 255 -12.54 -2.60 -3.99
CA LYS A 255 -11.21 -2.44 -3.35
C LYS A 255 -11.22 -2.86 -1.88
N THR A 256 -12.29 -2.52 -1.16
CA THR A 256 -12.46 -2.94 0.25
C THR A 256 -12.60 -4.46 0.40
N LEU A 257 -13.31 -5.12 -0.51
CA LEU A 257 -13.45 -6.59 -0.51
C LEU A 257 -12.11 -7.28 -0.85
N LEU A 258 -11.37 -6.73 -1.82
CA LEU A 258 -10.05 -7.22 -2.21
C LEU A 258 -9.02 -7.10 -1.08
N SER A 259 -9.04 -6.00 -0.32
CA SER A 259 -8.10 -5.80 0.79
C SER A 259 -8.41 -6.65 2.02
N LYS A 260 -9.66 -7.09 2.22
CA LYS A 260 -10.07 -7.87 3.39
C LYS A 260 -10.05 -9.38 3.18
N SER A 261 -10.00 -9.85 1.94
CA SER A 261 -10.13 -11.27 1.63
C SER A 261 -9.11 -11.70 0.58
N ASN A 262 -8.09 -12.44 1.04
CA ASN A 262 -7.08 -13.01 0.15
C ASN A 262 -7.71 -13.88 -0.95
N LEU A 263 -8.79 -14.61 -0.64
CA LEU A 263 -9.48 -15.48 -1.59
C LEU A 263 -10.27 -14.69 -2.63
N CYS A 264 -10.88 -13.57 -2.24
CA CYS A 264 -11.53 -12.67 -3.20
C CYS A 264 -10.52 -12.08 -4.17
N PHE A 265 -9.36 -11.66 -3.64
CA PHE A 265 -8.27 -11.16 -4.46
C PHE A 265 -7.72 -12.25 -5.39
N ALA A 266 -7.48 -13.46 -4.87
CA ALA A 266 -7.05 -14.62 -5.65
C ALA A 266 -8.00 -14.97 -6.80
N TYR A 267 -9.31 -14.89 -6.56
CA TYR A 267 -10.31 -15.04 -7.60
C TYR A 267 -10.17 -13.92 -8.64
N ALA A 268 -10.30 -12.66 -8.20
CA ALA A 268 -10.40 -11.53 -9.11
C ALA A 268 -9.12 -11.34 -9.96
N GLU A 269 -7.94 -11.60 -9.39
CA GLU A 269 -6.67 -11.47 -10.10
C GLU A 269 -6.49 -12.52 -11.21
N MET A 270 -7.15 -13.68 -11.12
CA MET A 270 -7.16 -14.69 -12.19
C MET A 270 -8.02 -14.28 -13.40
N HIS A 271 -9.05 -13.47 -13.16
CA HIS A 271 -9.99 -12.97 -14.16
C HIS A 271 -9.49 -11.65 -14.78
N MET A 272 -8.31 -11.71 -15.41
CA MET A 272 -7.61 -10.53 -15.93
C MET A 272 -8.40 -9.78 -17.02
N ARG A 273 -9.24 -10.46 -17.81
CA ARG A 273 -10.02 -9.80 -18.87
C ARG A 273 -11.17 -8.99 -18.29
N GLU A 274 -11.73 -9.48 -17.19
CA GLU A 274 -12.91 -8.90 -16.54
C GLU A 274 -12.51 -7.78 -15.57
N TYR A 275 -11.46 -7.98 -14.78
CA TYR A 275 -11.11 -7.10 -13.67
C TYR A 275 -9.70 -6.48 -13.74
N GLY A 276 -8.83 -6.96 -14.65
CA GLY A 276 -7.41 -6.60 -14.73
C GLY A 276 -7.16 -5.10 -14.74
N GLU A 277 -7.38 -4.48 -15.90
CA GLU A 277 -7.11 -3.04 -16.15
C GLU A 277 -7.95 -2.12 -15.26
N GLN A 278 -9.22 -2.48 -15.01
CA GLN A 278 -10.16 -1.57 -14.34
C GLN A 278 -9.99 -1.50 -12.81
N ILE A 279 -9.58 -2.59 -12.16
CA ILE A 279 -9.51 -2.63 -10.71
C ILE A 279 -8.28 -3.33 -10.16
N ILE A 280 -7.86 -4.48 -10.70
CA ILE A 280 -6.77 -5.27 -10.13
C ILE A 280 -5.42 -4.57 -10.32
N GLU A 281 -5.14 -4.07 -11.51
CA GLU A 281 -3.92 -3.31 -11.82
C GLU A 281 -3.79 -2.05 -10.94
N PRO A 282 -4.77 -1.12 -10.93
CA PRO A 282 -4.72 0.05 -10.04
C PRO A 282 -4.63 -0.32 -8.56
N PHE A 283 -5.31 -1.38 -8.14
CA PHE A 283 -5.26 -1.85 -6.75
C PHE A 283 -3.87 -2.37 -6.36
N ILE A 284 -3.25 -3.17 -7.22
CA ILE A 284 -1.89 -3.68 -7.03
C ILE A 284 -0.90 -2.52 -6.97
N ASP A 285 -0.99 -1.55 -7.88
CA ASP A 285 -0.09 -0.39 -7.90
C ASP A 285 -0.24 0.46 -6.64
N GLN A 286 -1.47 0.72 -6.20
CA GLN A 286 -1.74 1.45 -4.97
C GLN A 286 -1.20 0.71 -3.73
N LEU A 287 -1.37 -0.61 -3.67
CA LEU A 287 -0.89 -1.42 -2.56
C LEU A 287 0.63 -1.52 -2.56
N LEU A 288 1.27 -1.70 -3.73
CA LEU A 288 2.74 -1.63 -3.88
C LEU A 288 3.28 -0.29 -3.41
N LEU A 289 2.69 0.83 -3.84
CA LEU A 289 3.10 2.16 -3.38
C LEU A 289 2.98 2.32 -1.86
N THR A 290 1.94 1.73 -1.27
CA THR A 290 1.74 1.75 0.19
C THR A 290 2.81 0.91 0.89
N LEU A 291 3.04 -0.32 0.44
CA LEU A 291 4.07 -1.21 0.97
C LEU A 291 5.47 -0.60 0.83
N HIS A 292 5.80 -0.01 -0.32
CA HIS A 292 7.05 0.71 -0.53
C HIS A 292 7.20 1.87 0.44
N ARG A 293 6.17 2.71 0.59
CA ARG A 293 6.18 3.81 1.56
C ARG A 293 6.36 3.29 2.98
N ASP A 294 5.63 2.25 3.37
CA ASP A 294 5.72 1.68 4.72
C ASP A 294 7.09 1.05 4.95
N SER A 295 7.69 0.43 3.92
CA SER A 295 9.07 -0.07 3.98
C SER A 295 10.10 1.05 4.15
N LEU A 296 9.88 2.21 3.53
CA LEU A 296 10.76 3.38 3.64
C LEU A 296 10.60 4.10 4.99
N ASN A 297 9.38 4.08 5.54
CA ASN A 297 9.06 4.60 6.86
C ASN A 297 9.45 3.64 7.98
N THR A 298 9.77 2.40 7.65
CA THR A 298 10.34 1.47 8.61
C THR A 298 11.72 2.00 9.00
N PRO A 299 12.02 2.15 10.30
CA PRO A 299 13.33 2.60 10.75
C PRO A 299 14.43 1.78 10.09
N ALA A 300 15.63 2.34 9.90
CA ALA A 300 16.73 1.67 9.19
C ALA A 300 17.10 0.28 9.75
N HIS A 301 16.74 0.00 11.02
CA HIS A 301 16.93 -1.23 11.79
C HIS A 301 15.68 -2.13 11.89
N GLY A 302 14.52 -1.69 11.39
CA GLY A 302 13.29 -2.47 11.34
C GLY A 302 13.24 -3.34 10.09
N VAL A 303 12.99 -4.65 10.26
CA VAL A 303 12.61 -5.49 9.11
C VAL A 303 11.17 -5.16 8.76
N PHE A 304 10.96 -4.51 7.61
CA PHE A 304 9.62 -4.32 7.09
C PHE A 304 8.99 -5.69 6.84
N ASP A 305 7.91 -5.97 7.57
CA ASP A 305 7.18 -7.22 7.46
C ASP A 305 5.67 -6.99 7.51
N VAL A 306 4.93 -7.84 6.81
CA VAL A 306 3.47 -7.82 6.81
C VAL A 306 2.98 -8.76 7.90
N LYS A 307 2.53 -8.18 9.03
CA LYS A 307 2.15 -8.93 10.24
C LYS A 307 0.83 -9.69 10.09
N ASP A 308 -0.10 -9.19 9.28
CA ASP A 308 -1.39 -9.81 9.05
C ASP A 308 -1.25 -10.97 8.03
N PRO A 309 -1.55 -12.23 8.40
CA PRO A 309 -1.45 -13.36 7.49
C PRO A 309 -2.34 -13.23 6.25
N GLU A 310 -3.48 -12.55 6.37
CA GLU A 310 -4.36 -12.31 5.23
C GLU A 310 -3.73 -11.35 4.22
N GLN A 311 -3.09 -10.28 4.70
CA GLN A 311 -2.31 -9.39 3.81
C GLN A 311 -1.07 -10.04 3.22
N ALA A 312 -0.38 -10.91 3.96
CA ALA A 312 0.75 -11.65 3.41
C ALA A 312 0.32 -12.54 2.23
N LYS A 313 -0.85 -13.19 2.32
CA LYS A 313 -1.45 -13.96 1.21
C LYS A 313 -1.89 -13.07 0.05
N ILE A 314 -2.43 -11.87 0.31
CA ILE A 314 -2.73 -10.90 -0.75
C ILE A 314 -1.45 -10.55 -1.50
N CYS A 315 -0.35 -10.23 -0.80
CA CYS A 315 0.96 -9.98 -1.42
C CYS A 315 1.47 -11.18 -2.24
N PHE A 316 1.28 -12.40 -1.75
CA PHE A 316 1.58 -13.62 -2.51
C PHE A 316 0.78 -13.68 -3.82
N TYR A 317 -0.51 -13.40 -3.79
CA TYR A 317 -1.34 -13.37 -4.99
C TYR A 317 -1.04 -12.18 -5.90
N MET A 318 -0.50 -11.07 -5.38
CA MET A 318 0.02 -9.97 -6.21
C MET A 318 1.21 -10.47 -7.03
N ILE A 319 2.15 -11.21 -6.42
CA ILE A 319 3.25 -11.84 -7.15
C ILE A 319 2.70 -12.79 -8.21
N ARG A 320 1.70 -13.61 -7.87
CA ARG A 320 1.03 -14.51 -8.81
C ARG A 320 0.48 -13.76 -10.03
N ASN A 321 -0.19 -12.64 -9.79
CA ASN A 321 -0.72 -11.79 -10.85
C ASN A 321 0.40 -11.21 -11.74
N ILE A 322 1.43 -10.65 -11.11
CA ILE A 322 2.58 -10.04 -11.80
C ILE A 322 3.30 -11.08 -12.67
N ILE A 323 3.55 -12.29 -12.16
CA ILE A 323 4.17 -13.38 -12.92
C ILE A 323 3.34 -13.72 -14.16
N ARG A 324 2.00 -13.71 -14.03
CA ARG A 324 1.08 -14.04 -15.14
C ARG A 324 1.13 -13.00 -16.26
N ARG A 325 1.35 -11.72 -15.94
CA ARG A 325 1.53 -10.66 -16.94
C ARG A 325 2.79 -10.84 -17.77
N ASN A 326 3.80 -11.53 -17.22
CA ASN A 326 5.08 -11.83 -17.88
C ASN A 326 5.76 -10.58 -18.47
N ASP A 327 5.76 -9.50 -17.70
CA ASP A 327 6.39 -8.24 -18.07
C ASP A 327 7.60 -7.98 -17.15
N ARG A 328 8.74 -7.72 -17.80
CA ARG A 328 10.05 -7.53 -17.19
C ARG A 328 10.11 -6.28 -16.31
N ASP A 329 9.27 -5.28 -16.56
CA ASP A 329 9.25 -4.07 -15.75
C ASP A 329 8.74 -4.30 -14.32
N PHE A 330 8.05 -5.41 -14.07
CA PHE A 330 7.58 -5.78 -12.74
C PHE A 330 8.50 -6.76 -11.98
N ASP A 331 9.64 -7.16 -12.56
CA ASP A 331 10.59 -8.06 -11.91
C ASP A 331 11.06 -7.52 -10.54
N ASP A 332 11.25 -6.20 -10.45
CA ASP A 332 11.67 -5.53 -9.21
C ASP A 332 10.56 -5.55 -8.16
N GLN A 333 9.29 -5.52 -8.58
CA GLN A 333 8.16 -5.64 -7.68
C GLN A 333 8.05 -7.06 -7.10
N ILE A 334 8.33 -8.09 -7.92
CA ILE A 334 8.41 -9.48 -7.43
C ILE A 334 9.49 -9.59 -6.34
N ARG A 335 10.67 -9.00 -6.56
CA ARG A 335 11.78 -9.04 -5.60
C ARG A 335 11.48 -8.28 -4.33
N PHE A 336 10.89 -7.10 -4.44
CA PHE A 336 10.45 -6.32 -3.30
C PHE A 336 9.46 -7.12 -2.44
N LEU A 337 8.40 -7.68 -3.05
CA LEU A 337 7.42 -8.47 -2.31
C LEU A 337 8.05 -9.73 -1.67
N LEU A 338 8.98 -10.40 -2.36
CA LEU A 338 9.73 -11.54 -1.81
C LEU A 338 10.81 -11.16 -0.78
N SER A 339 11.12 -9.87 -0.63
CA SER A 339 12.00 -9.39 0.44
C SER A 339 11.28 -9.31 1.79
N ILE A 340 9.95 -9.21 1.77
CA ILE A 340 9.08 -9.22 2.95
C ILE A 340 9.08 -10.64 3.54
N PRO A 341 9.54 -10.85 4.79
CA PRO A 341 9.71 -12.19 5.37
C PRO A 341 8.44 -13.05 5.34
N SER A 342 7.30 -12.50 5.76
CA SER A 342 6.04 -13.24 5.81
C SER A 342 5.55 -13.67 4.43
N VAL A 343 5.84 -12.89 3.38
CA VAL A 343 5.48 -13.22 1.99
C VAL A 343 6.46 -14.25 1.41
N ARG A 344 7.76 -14.11 1.70
CA ARG A 344 8.80 -15.05 1.26
C ARG A 344 8.55 -16.46 1.80
N ASP A 345 8.13 -16.57 3.05
CA ASP A 345 7.79 -17.84 3.69
C ASP A 345 6.64 -18.57 2.98
N LEU A 346 5.72 -17.84 2.34
CA LEU A 346 4.63 -18.42 1.55
C LEU A 346 5.08 -18.95 0.17
N ALA A 347 6.23 -18.52 -0.36
CA ALA A 347 6.63 -18.80 -1.75
C ALA A 347 6.77 -20.30 -2.09
N HIS A 348 7.14 -21.12 -1.11
CA HIS A 348 7.29 -22.57 -1.28
C HIS A 348 6.09 -23.38 -0.73
N ARG A 349 5.28 -22.77 0.13
CA ARG A 349 4.19 -23.43 0.85
C ARG A 349 3.01 -23.70 -0.07
N GLU A 350 2.19 -24.64 0.36
CA GLU A 350 0.93 -24.98 -0.29
C GLU A 350 -0.15 -23.99 0.18
N ILE A 351 -0.31 -22.88 -0.56
CA ILE A 351 -1.37 -21.89 -0.32
C ILE A 351 -2.69 -22.38 -0.93
N THR A 352 -2.61 -22.85 -2.18
CA THR A 352 -3.70 -23.58 -2.82
C THR A 352 -3.53 -25.07 -2.56
N VAL A 353 -4.57 -25.72 -2.01
CA VAL A 353 -4.53 -27.15 -1.66
C VAL A 353 -4.13 -27.99 -2.89
N GLY A 354 -3.13 -28.86 -2.72
CA GLY A 354 -2.52 -29.72 -3.73
C GLY A 354 -1.46 -29.05 -4.60
N LEU A 355 -1.12 -27.78 -4.39
CA LEU A 355 -0.22 -27.01 -5.25
C LEU A 355 0.97 -26.37 -4.48
N PRO A 356 1.98 -27.16 -4.09
CA PRO A 356 3.24 -26.60 -3.60
C PRO A 356 3.97 -25.82 -4.69
N ASN A 357 4.83 -24.87 -4.29
CA ASN A 357 5.66 -24.09 -5.22
C ASN A 357 4.83 -23.41 -6.34
N GLU A 358 3.61 -22.97 -6.03
CA GLU A 358 2.64 -22.45 -7.00
C GLU A 358 3.22 -21.34 -7.90
N LEU A 359 3.99 -20.40 -7.33
CA LEU A 359 4.56 -19.27 -8.07
C LEU A 359 5.60 -19.71 -9.11
N VAL A 360 6.49 -20.67 -8.79
CA VAL A 360 7.54 -21.12 -9.73
C VAL A 360 6.95 -22.01 -10.80
N ARG A 361 5.91 -22.80 -10.45
CA ARG A 361 5.14 -23.58 -11.42
C ARG A 361 4.37 -22.66 -12.37
N LEU A 362 3.79 -21.57 -11.86
CA LEU A 362 3.16 -20.56 -12.71
C LEU A 362 4.18 -19.95 -13.66
N ALA A 363 5.34 -19.49 -13.15
CA ALA A 363 6.40 -18.92 -13.97
C ALA A 363 6.89 -19.89 -15.07
N LEU A 364 6.93 -21.20 -14.77
CA LEU A 364 7.23 -22.25 -15.75
C LEU A 364 6.16 -22.32 -16.85
N THR A 365 4.88 -22.36 -16.47
CA THR A 365 3.76 -22.47 -17.43
C THR A 365 3.53 -21.22 -18.26
N THR A 366 3.89 -20.03 -17.76
CA THR A 366 3.76 -18.75 -18.48
C THR A 366 5.01 -18.38 -19.27
N GLY A 367 6.09 -19.17 -19.16
CA GLY A 367 7.35 -18.89 -19.84
C GLY A 367 8.13 -17.72 -19.22
N ASN A 368 7.83 -17.35 -17.98
CA ASN A 368 8.48 -16.23 -17.30
C ASN A 368 9.82 -16.67 -16.67
N GLN A 369 10.87 -16.66 -17.49
CA GLN A 369 12.21 -17.08 -17.10
C GLN A 369 12.76 -16.28 -15.92
N GLN A 370 12.49 -14.98 -15.85
CA GLN A 370 13.04 -14.16 -14.79
C GLN A 370 12.37 -14.44 -13.46
N ALA A 371 11.04 -14.50 -13.42
CA ALA A 371 10.32 -14.86 -12.21
C ALA A 371 10.76 -16.23 -11.70
N ALA A 372 10.93 -17.21 -12.60
CA ALA A 372 11.45 -18.53 -12.24
C ALA A 372 12.85 -18.44 -11.61
N SER A 373 13.77 -17.66 -12.20
CA SER A 373 15.10 -17.42 -11.65
C SER A 373 15.06 -16.72 -10.28
N ILE A 374 14.23 -15.68 -10.11
CA ILE A 374 14.05 -14.98 -8.82
C ILE A 374 13.58 -15.97 -7.75
N LEU A 375 12.59 -16.80 -8.05
CA LEU A 375 12.00 -17.75 -7.10
C LEU A 375 12.97 -18.88 -6.74
N LEU A 376 13.76 -19.38 -7.70
CA LEU A 376 14.76 -20.43 -7.45
C LEU A 376 15.93 -19.96 -6.57
N ASN A 377 16.11 -18.66 -6.38
CA ASN A 377 17.06 -18.13 -5.38
C ASN A 377 16.60 -18.38 -3.94
N ILE A 378 15.32 -18.70 -3.70
CA ILE A 378 14.82 -19.07 -2.39
C ILE A 378 15.17 -20.54 -2.14
N PRO A 379 16.00 -20.87 -1.10
CA PRO A 379 16.47 -22.23 -0.87
C PRO A 379 15.35 -23.26 -0.75
N GLU A 380 14.27 -22.91 -0.05
CA GLU A 380 13.11 -23.76 0.19
C GLU A 380 12.39 -24.10 -1.11
N VAL A 381 12.19 -23.10 -2.00
CA VAL A 381 11.58 -23.29 -3.32
C VAL A 381 12.46 -24.21 -4.18
N ARG A 382 13.78 -24.04 -4.15
CA ARG A 382 14.73 -24.86 -4.92
C ARG A 382 14.76 -26.30 -4.44
N ILE A 383 14.90 -26.52 -3.13
CA ILE A 383 14.90 -27.88 -2.54
C ILE A 383 13.62 -28.61 -2.90
N LEU A 384 12.47 -27.95 -2.78
CA LEU A 384 11.19 -28.56 -3.12
C LEU A 384 11.05 -28.80 -4.63
N SER A 385 11.63 -27.94 -5.46
CA SER A 385 11.69 -28.15 -6.91
C SER A 385 12.54 -29.38 -7.25
N GLU A 386 13.72 -29.54 -6.64
CA GLU A 386 14.59 -30.71 -6.80
C GLU A 386 13.88 -32.02 -6.42
N GLN A 387 13.21 -32.03 -5.27
CA GLN A 387 12.43 -33.19 -4.78
C GLN A 387 11.33 -33.61 -5.76
N ASN A 388 10.74 -32.65 -6.48
CA ASN A 388 9.70 -32.87 -7.48
C ASN A 388 10.25 -32.95 -8.92
N ASN A 389 11.55 -33.25 -9.09
CA ASN A 389 12.21 -33.33 -10.38
C ASN A 389 11.95 -32.09 -11.26
N TYR A 390 12.04 -30.91 -10.65
CA TYR A 390 11.83 -29.60 -11.24
C TYR A 390 10.49 -29.44 -11.96
N TYR A 391 9.47 -30.17 -11.52
CA TYR A 391 8.13 -30.17 -12.12
C TYR A 391 8.16 -30.44 -13.62
N TYR A 392 9.05 -31.34 -14.07
CA TYR A 392 9.24 -31.65 -15.49
C TYR A 392 7.95 -32.07 -16.21
N ALA A 393 6.98 -32.65 -15.50
CA ALA A 393 5.69 -33.03 -16.05
C ALA A 393 4.77 -31.83 -16.38
N ASP A 394 4.99 -30.67 -15.77
CA ASP A 394 4.23 -29.44 -16.00
C ASP A 394 4.77 -28.64 -17.21
N ILE A 395 5.83 -29.15 -17.87
CA ILE A 395 6.52 -28.50 -18.99
C ILE A 395 5.64 -28.50 -20.24
N GLN A 396 5.20 -27.31 -20.67
CA GLN A 396 4.71 -27.07 -22.04
C GLN A 396 5.85 -26.71 -23.02
N GLY A 397 7.10 -27.02 -22.67
CA GLY A 397 8.28 -26.85 -23.53
C GLY A 397 8.95 -25.47 -23.50
N GLN A 398 8.58 -24.59 -22.57
CA GLN A 398 9.04 -23.19 -22.56
C GLN A 398 10.29 -22.93 -21.71
N LEU A 399 10.56 -23.71 -20.66
CA LEU A 399 11.61 -23.39 -19.69
C LEU A 399 12.23 -24.61 -18.99
N ASP A 400 13.54 -24.58 -18.78
CA ASP A 400 14.31 -25.60 -18.05
C ASP A 400 14.74 -25.07 -16.68
N LEU A 401 13.94 -25.39 -15.64
CA LEU A 401 14.21 -24.96 -14.25
C LEU A 401 15.50 -25.58 -13.69
N ALA A 402 15.88 -26.78 -14.13
CA ALA A 402 17.10 -27.44 -13.65
C ALA A 402 18.36 -26.74 -14.17
N ARG A 403 18.31 -26.18 -15.38
CA ARG A 403 19.37 -25.31 -15.92
C ARG A 403 19.42 -23.97 -15.18
N LEU A 404 18.28 -23.33 -14.94
CA LEU A 404 18.23 -22.05 -14.23
C LEU A 404 18.72 -22.16 -12.78
N ALA A 405 18.37 -23.23 -12.07
CA ALA A 405 18.83 -23.45 -10.69
C ALA A 405 20.36 -23.62 -10.57
N LYS A 406 21.03 -23.98 -11.68
CA LYS A 406 22.50 -24.11 -11.76
C LYS A 406 23.19 -22.79 -12.10
N ASP A 407 22.46 -21.81 -12.64
CA ASP A 407 22.98 -20.52 -13.03
C ASP A 407 23.09 -19.59 -11.80
N ARG A 408 24.25 -19.62 -11.15
CA ARG A 408 24.52 -18.91 -9.89
C ARG A 408 24.70 -17.39 -10.06
N GLU A 409 24.63 -16.84 -11.28
CA GLU A 409 24.83 -15.41 -11.56
C GLU A 409 23.59 -14.53 -11.34
N SER A 410 22.42 -15.11 -11.02
CA SER A 410 21.15 -14.36 -10.88
C SER A 410 21.01 -13.53 -9.59
N ALA A 411 22.07 -13.41 -8.79
CA ALA A 411 22.10 -12.62 -7.55
C ALA A 411 22.12 -11.08 -7.77
N MET A 412 22.17 -10.59 -9.01
CA MET A 412 22.44 -9.17 -9.38
C MET A 412 21.26 -8.18 -9.21
N THR A 413 20.17 -8.53 -8.53
CA THR A 413 18.88 -7.82 -8.69
C THR A 413 18.36 -7.05 -7.48
N ALA A 414 19.21 -6.81 -6.48
CA ALA A 414 18.93 -5.88 -5.37
C ALA A 414 19.36 -4.42 -5.67
N LEU A 415 19.89 -4.18 -6.87
CA LEU A 415 20.43 -2.90 -7.34
C LEU A 415 19.50 -2.32 -8.40
N THR A 416 19.33 -1.00 -8.44
CA THR A 416 18.58 -0.27 -9.48
C THR A 416 19.16 -0.54 -10.88
N LYS A 417 18.37 -0.34 -11.96
CA LYS A 417 18.85 -0.49 -13.36
C LYS A 417 20.14 0.32 -13.62
N GLY A 418 20.24 1.52 -13.03
CA GLY A 418 21.43 2.36 -13.09
C GLY A 418 22.64 1.79 -12.35
N GLU A 419 22.45 1.25 -11.14
CA GLU A 419 23.50 0.58 -10.36
C GLU A 419 23.96 -0.72 -11.02
N GLN A 420 23.04 -1.51 -11.60
CA GLN A 420 23.37 -2.70 -12.38
C GLN A 420 24.24 -2.37 -13.58
N LYS A 421 23.93 -1.29 -14.32
CA LYS A 421 24.73 -0.87 -15.49
C LYS A 421 26.14 -0.42 -15.12
N ARG A 422 26.32 0.28 -13.99
CA ARG A 422 27.63 0.68 -13.48
C ARG A 422 28.41 -0.48 -12.88
N LEU A 423 27.75 -1.35 -12.13
CA LEU A 423 28.35 -2.59 -11.67
C LEU A 423 28.83 -3.42 -12.87
N ASN A 424 28.04 -3.51 -13.94
CA ASN A 424 28.46 -4.16 -15.17
C ASN A 424 29.68 -3.47 -15.79
N ALA A 425 29.74 -2.13 -15.83
CA ALA A 425 30.92 -1.41 -16.30
C ALA A 425 32.18 -1.66 -15.44
N ALA A 426 32.04 -1.68 -14.12
CA ALA A 426 33.12 -2.04 -13.20
C ALA A 426 33.54 -3.51 -13.36
N ILE A 427 32.58 -4.43 -13.53
CA ILE A 427 32.82 -5.84 -13.84
C ILE A 427 33.61 -5.95 -15.15
N GLU A 428 33.19 -5.30 -16.24
CA GLU A 428 33.92 -5.31 -17.51
C GLU A 428 35.36 -4.80 -17.34
N TYR A 429 35.56 -3.73 -16.57
CA TYR A 429 36.87 -3.13 -16.32
C TYR A 429 37.81 -4.04 -15.51
N TYR A 430 37.33 -4.65 -14.41
CA TYR A 430 38.15 -5.49 -13.53
C TYR A 430 38.15 -6.99 -13.89
N ARG A 431 37.30 -7.44 -14.82
CA ARG A 431 37.24 -8.84 -15.27
C ARG A 431 38.58 -9.41 -15.75
N PRO A 432 39.44 -8.68 -16.48
CA PRO A 432 40.75 -9.18 -16.86
C PRO A 432 41.61 -9.57 -15.64
N ALA A 433 41.66 -8.69 -14.63
CA ALA A 433 42.39 -8.95 -13.40
C ALA A 433 41.84 -10.16 -12.62
N LEU A 434 40.51 -10.28 -12.56
CA LEU A 434 39.82 -11.42 -11.93
C LEU A 434 40.15 -12.76 -12.62
N LYS A 435 40.23 -12.78 -13.95
CA LYS A 435 40.57 -13.99 -14.72
C LYS A 435 42.04 -14.35 -14.62
N GLU A 436 42.93 -13.37 -14.61
CA GLU A 436 44.38 -13.58 -14.55
C GLU A 436 44.82 -14.13 -13.19
N HIS A 437 44.31 -13.54 -12.10
CA HIS A 437 44.77 -13.86 -10.75
C HIS A 437 43.91 -14.94 -10.08
N GLY A 438 42.64 -15.07 -10.47
CA GLY A 438 41.68 -15.99 -9.87
C GLY A 438 41.07 -15.45 -8.57
N VAL A 439 39.76 -15.67 -8.39
CA VAL A 439 39.01 -15.17 -7.23
C VAL A 439 39.57 -15.69 -5.91
N ASP A 440 39.93 -16.98 -5.83
CA ASP A 440 40.45 -17.58 -4.60
C ASP A 440 41.78 -16.97 -4.15
N LYS A 441 42.68 -16.67 -5.11
CA LYS A 441 43.96 -16.02 -4.82
C LYS A 441 43.73 -14.60 -4.31
N LEU A 442 42.90 -13.82 -4.99
CA LEU A 442 42.58 -12.44 -4.59
C LEU A 442 41.88 -12.38 -3.23
N MET A 443 41.01 -13.34 -2.92
CA MET A 443 40.41 -13.48 -1.59
C MET A 443 41.47 -13.75 -0.51
N ASN A 444 42.46 -14.59 -0.80
CA ASN A 444 43.58 -14.84 0.12
C ASN A 444 44.46 -13.59 0.28
N ASP A 445 44.73 -12.87 -0.80
CA ASP A 445 45.51 -11.62 -0.77
C ASP A 445 44.80 -10.54 0.07
N LEU A 446 43.48 -10.39 -0.09
CA LEU A 446 42.66 -9.51 0.78
C LEU A 446 42.74 -9.94 2.25
N ARG A 447 42.62 -11.24 2.55
CA ARG A 447 42.72 -11.75 3.92
C ARG A 447 44.10 -11.49 4.53
N GLU A 448 45.15 -11.60 3.72
CA GLU A 448 46.53 -11.31 4.14
C GLU A 448 46.73 -9.82 4.38
N GLN A 449 46.17 -8.95 3.54
CA GLN A 449 46.19 -7.50 3.77
C GLN A 449 45.49 -7.12 5.08
N LEU A 450 44.32 -7.70 5.37
CA LEU A 450 43.60 -7.49 6.63
C LEU A 450 44.43 -7.97 7.84
N ARG A 451 45.11 -9.11 7.71
CA ARG A 451 46.03 -9.64 8.74
C ARG A 451 47.18 -8.68 9.00
N GLN A 452 47.88 -8.23 7.96
CA GLN A 452 49.00 -7.28 8.10
C GLN A 452 48.57 -5.96 8.73
N ARG A 453 47.39 -5.45 8.34
CA ARG A 453 46.80 -4.25 8.95
C ARG A 453 46.54 -4.45 10.44
N TYR A 454 45.93 -5.57 10.83
CA TYR A 454 45.72 -5.90 12.24
C TYR A 454 47.05 -6.06 13.00
N GLU A 455 48.03 -6.77 12.45
CA GLU A 455 49.33 -6.99 13.13
C GLU A 455 50.12 -5.68 13.30
N SER A 456 49.95 -4.71 12.39
CA SER A 456 50.54 -3.38 12.51
C SER A 456 49.94 -2.55 13.66
N LYS A 457 48.66 -2.78 13.97
CA LYS A 457 47.92 -2.08 15.03
C LYS A 457 46.94 -3.06 15.70
N PRO A 458 47.43 -3.99 16.55
CA PRO A 458 46.58 -5.03 17.13
C PRO A 458 45.63 -4.45 18.17
N ALA A 459 44.53 -5.17 18.42
CA ALA A 459 43.66 -4.87 19.55
C ALA A 459 44.41 -5.07 20.88
N LEU A 460 44.10 -4.22 21.86
CA LEU A 460 44.78 -4.15 23.14
C LEU A 460 43.75 -4.23 24.27
N ILE A 461 44.13 -4.90 25.36
CA ILE A 461 43.46 -4.77 26.66
C ILE A 461 44.47 -4.41 27.73
N ILE A 462 43.98 -3.86 28.84
CA ILE A 462 44.79 -3.61 30.04
C ILE A 462 44.39 -4.71 31.04
N SER A 463 45.37 -5.51 31.48
CA SER A 463 45.15 -6.55 32.49
C SER A 463 44.73 -5.92 33.83
N ASP A 464 44.18 -6.74 34.73
CA ASP A 464 43.81 -6.24 36.07
C ASP A 464 45.05 -5.72 36.85
N ASP A 465 46.26 -6.15 36.47
CA ASP A 465 47.56 -5.69 37.00
C ASP A 465 48.12 -4.45 36.27
N GLY A 466 47.39 -3.86 35.32
CA GLY A 466 47.79 -2.67 34.58
C GLY A 466 48.75 -2.92 33.42
N LEU A 467 48.97 -4.17 33.01
CA LEU A 467 49.83 -4.51 31.88
C LEU A 467 49.04 -4.49 30.56
N GLU A 468 49.61 -3.88 29.53
CA GLU A 468 49.04 -3.92 28.18
C GLU A 468 49.25 -5.30 27.54
N ILE A 469 48.15 -5.97 27.19
CA ILE A 469 48.17 -7.26 26.49
C ILE A 469 47.75 -7.03 25.03
N LYS A 470 48.66 -7.34 24.12
CA LYS A 470 48.40 -7.38 22.67
C LYS A 470 47.63 -8.66 22.32
N LEU A 471 46.48 -8.50 21.70
CA LEU A 471 45.63 -9.61 21.31
C LEU A 471 46.10 -10.21 19.97
N PRO A 472 46.33 -11.53 19.88
CA PRO A 472 46.79 -12.17 18.65
C PRO A 472 45.69 -12.22 17.59
N MET A 473 46.06 -12.44 16.33
CA MET A 473 45.10 -12.55 15.23
C MET A 473 44.31 -13.87 15.27
N ASP A 474 44.99 -14.99 15.53
CA ASP A 474 44.40 -16.31 15.43
C ASP A 474 43.77 -16.77 16.76
N PHE A 475 42.59 -17.41 16.68
CA PHE A 475 41.84 -17.85 17.85
C PHE A 475 42.62 -18.84 18.72
N SER A 476 43.44 -19.71 18.09
CA SER A 476 44.26 -20.68 18.81
C SER A 476 45.32 -20.04 19.69
N GLU A 477 45.91 -18.92 19.25
CA GLU A 477 46.85 -18.15 20.07
C GLU A 477 46.12 -17.36 21.14
N PHE A 478 44.94 -16.81 20.83
CA PHE A 478 44.07 -16.15 21.81
C PHE A 478 43.72 -17.09 22.98
N GLN A 479 43.41 -18.35 22.69
CA GLN A 479 43.14 -19.36 23.72
C GLN A 479 44.34 -19.67 24.64
N LYS A 480 45.57 -19.41 24.20
CA LYS A 480 46.79 -19.63 25.00
C LYS A 480 47.08 -18.49 25.99
N LEU A 481 46.40 -17.35 25.88
CA LEU A 481 46.67 -16.18 26.73
C LEU A 481 46.27 -16.36 28.20
N ASN A 482 45.61 -17.47 28.59
CA ASN A 482 45.20 -17.78 29.97
C ASN A 482 44.55 -16.60 30.73
N LEU A 483 43.74 -15.82 30.02
CA LEU A 483 43.07 -14.63 30.56
C LEU A 483 42.02 -15.01 31.61
N ASN A 484 41.86 -14.17 32.63
CA ASN A 484 40.77 -14.32 33.57
C ASN A 484 39.41 -13.97 32.91
N LYS A 485 38.29 -14.24 33.60
CA LYS A 485 36.95 -14.05 33.02
C LYS A 485 36.67 -12.61 32.58
N ASN A 486 37.15 -11.61 33.33
CA ASN A 486 36.95 -10.19 33.02
C ASN A 486 37.80 -9.79 31.81
N GLU A 487 39.09 -10.11 31.85
CA GLU A 487 40.05 -9.86 30.75
C GLU A 487 39.61 -10.54 29.45
N TYR A 488 39.09 -11.76 29.52
CA TYR A 488 38.57 -12.48 28.35
C TYR A 488 37.38 -11.76 27.72
N GLN A 489 36.45 -11.21 28.53
CA GLN A 489 35.32 -10.44 28.01
C GLN A 489 35.76 -9.10 27.41
N GLN A 490 36.73 -8.43 28.04
CA GLN A 490 37.33 -7.22 27.49
C GLN A 490 38.06 -7.50 26.16
N ALA A 491 38.76 -8.64 26.07
CA ALA A 491 39.44 -9.05 24.84
C ALA A 491 38.45 -9.29 23.70
N LEU A 492 37.34 -10.00 23.97
CA LEU A 492 36.27 -10.20 22.99
C LEU A 492 35.70 -8.86 22.50
N LYS A 493 35.39 -7.93 23.41
CA LYS A 493 34.91 -6.58 23.03
C LYS A 493 35.93 -5.84 22.18
N ALA A 494 37.22 -5.89 22.54
CA ALA A 494 38.28 -5.27 21.77
C ALA A 494 38.40 -5.87 20.36
N TYR A 495 38.25 -7.19 20.21
CA TYR A 495 38.18 -7.84 18.89
C TYR A 495 36.97 -7.40 18.08
N TYR A 496 35.80 -7.29 18.70
CA TYR A 496 34.56 -6.89 18.03
C TYR A 496 34.60 -5.45 17.51
N GLN A 497 35.22 -4.55 18.29
CA GLN A 497 35.40 -3.14 17.92
C GLN A 497 36.49 -2.94 16.86
N HIS A 498 37.42 -3.89 16.71
CA HIS A 498 38.52 -3.75 15.77
C HIS A 498 38.11 -4.09 14.33
N LYS A 499 38.01 -3.07 13.48
CA LYS A 499 37.47 -3.21 12.12
C LYS A 499 38.23 -4.20 11.24
N ASP A 500 39.57 -4.14 11.19
CA ASP A 500 40.35 -5.07 10.35
C ASP A 500 40.17 -6.54 10.76
N HIS A 501 40.17 -6.82 12.08
CA HIS A 501 39.91 -8.15 12.60
C HIS A 501 38.47 -8.59 12.34
N THR A 502 37.49 -7.71 12.50
CA THR A 502 36.08 -8.00 12.22
C THR A 502 35.86 -8.31 10.73
N ALA A 503 36.42 -7.52 9.82
CA ALA A 503 36.38 -7.80 8.39
C ALA A 503 37.04 -9.14 8.06
N TRP A 504 38.17 -9.46 8.70
CA TRP A 504 38.82 -10.76 8.51
C TRP A 504 37.97 -11.94 9.01
N ARG A 505 37.31 -11.79 10.17
CA ARG A 505 36.40 -12.82 10.72
C ARG A 505 35.17 -13.02 9.85
N TYR A 506 34.64 -11.96 9.23
CA TYR A 506 33.55 -12.06 8.27
C TYR A 506 33.92 -12.99 7.09
N LEU A 507 35.19 -12.97 6.66
CA LEU A 507 35.72 -13.81 5.58
C LEU A 507 36.28 -15.17 6.04
N ALA A 508 36.13 -15.52 7.32
CA ALA A 508 36.68 -16.74 7.90
C ALA A 508 35.69 -17.91 7.85
N LYS A 509 36.22 -19.11 7.56
CA LYS A 509 35.50 -20.38 7.55
C LYS A 509 36.31 -21.46 8.30
N PRO A 510 35.88 -21.89 9.49
CA PRO A 510 34.77 -21.34 10.29
C PRO A 510 35.10 -19.95 10.87
N ASN A 511 34.07 -19.18 11.25
CA ASN A 511 34.23 -18.02 12.13
C ASN A 511 34.02 -18.44 13.59
N LEU A 512 35.12 -18.48 14.35
CA LEU A 512 35.14 -18.93 15.75
C LEU A 512 34.61 -17.89 16.75
N TRP A 513 34.32 -16.66 16.32
CA TRP A 513 33.73 -15.60 17.14
C TRP A 513 32.25 -15.34 16.81
N MET A 514 31.64 -16.21 15.99
CA MET A 514 30.25 -16.10 15.55
C MET A 514 29.27 -16.32 16.71
N ASN A 515 28.15 -15.59 16.73
CA ASN A 515 27.10 -15.80 17.72
C ASN A 515 26.32 -17.12 17.48
N ASN A 516 25.93 -17.79 18.57
CA ASN A 516 25.12 -19.02 18.54
C ASN A 516 23.66 -18.80 18.09
N GLU A 517 23.20 -17.56 18.00
CA GLU A 517 21.84 -17.19 17.55
C GLU A 517 21.84 -16.42 16.23
N ALA A 518 22.99 -16.27 15.57
CA ALA A 518 23.08 -15.57 14.28
C ALA A 518 22.18 -16.22 13.22
N SER A 519 21.32 -15.42 12.58
CA SER A 519 20.27 -15.92 11.66
C SER A 519 20.73 -16.07 10.21
N TYR A 520 21.73 -15.30 9.75
CA TYR A 520 22.18 -15.25 8.36
C TYR A 520 23.55 -15.89 8.15
N VAL A 521 23.67 -17.18 8.52
CA VAL A 521 24.94 -17.93 8.51
C VAL A 521 24.80 -19.31 7.89
N TYR A 522 25.89 -19.83 7.35
CA TYR A 522 26.03 -21.25 7.08
C TYR A 522 26.33 -22.01 8.38
N PHE A 523 25.70 -23.17 8.57
CA PHE A 523 25.87 -24.02 9.75
C PHE A 523 26.13 -25.48 9.38
N ASP A 524 27.33 -25.99 9.70
CA ASP A 524 27.65 -27.41 9.59
C ASP A 524 27.24 -28.14 10.87
N LYS A 525 26.11 -28.85 10.81
CA LYS A 525 25.55 -29.64 11.92
C LYS A 525 26.48 -30.75 12.42
N LYS A 526 27.41 -31.26 11.60
CA LYS A 526 28.30 -32.36 11.99
C LYS A 526 29.47 -31.87 12.83
N ARG A 527 29.97 -30.67 12.56
CA ARG A 527 31.15 -30.09 13.21
C ARG A 527 30.81 -28.98 14.21
N GLY A 528 29.57 -28.50 14.23
CA GLY A 528 29.16 -27.37 15.07
C GLY A 528 29.72 -26.02 14.59
N GLU A 529 30.22 -25.97 13.36
CA GLU A 529 30.92 -24.83 12.77
C GLU A 529 29.94 -23.86 12.10
N ARG A 530 30.20 -22.55 12.21
CA ARG A 530 29.40 -21.48 11.62
C ARG A 530 30.28 -20.47 10.91
N TRP A 531 29.78 -19.92 9.81
CA TRP A 531 30.44 -18.82 9.09
C TRP A 531 29.42 -17.99 8.32
N SER A 532 29.80 -16.78 7.90
CA SER A 532 28.92 -15.89 7.15
C SER A 532 28.67 -16.42 5.73
N THR A 533 27.72 -15.81 5.02
CA THR A 533 27.41 -16.16 3.62
C THR A 533 28.41 -15.60 2.61
N PHE A 534 29.60 -15.14 3.04
CA PHE A 534 30.59 -14.46 2.18
C PHE A 534 30.99 -15.24 0.91
N GLU A 535 30.93 -16.58 0.96
CA GLU A 535 31.24 -17.46 -0.18
C GLU A 535 30.38 -17.15 -1.41
N GLU A 536 29.15 -16.67 -1.22
CA GLU A 536 28.25 -16.25 -2.32
C GLU A 536 28.67 -14.94 -2.98
N TYR A 537 29.53 -14.16 -2.30
CA TYR A 537 29.90 -12.80 -2.67
C TYR A 537 31.37 -12.65 -3.02
N GLN A 538 32.16 -13.72 -2.99
CA GLN A 538 33.61 -13.64 -3.23
C GLN A 538 33.96 -12.85 -4.49
N PRO A 539 33.33 -13.07 -5.67
CA PRO A 539 33.63 -12.29 -6.88
C PRO A 539 33.37 -10.80 -6.72
N LEU A 540 32.31 -10.40 -6.02
CA LEU A 540 31.97 -9.00 -5.76
C LEU A 540 32.93 -8.38 -4.74
N ILE A 541 33.22 -9.10 -3.66
CA ILE A 541 34.16 -8.66 -2.61
C ILE A 541 35.52 -8.35 -3.23
N VAL A 542 36.08 -9.28 -4.04
CA VAL A 542 37.37 -9.04 -4.69
C VAL A 542 37.30 -7.93 -5.74
N LEU A 543 36.19 -7.78 -6.46
CA LEU A 543 36.01 -6.69 -7.42
C LEU A 543 36.04 -5.32 -6.73
N PHE A 544 35.28 -5.15 -5.64
CA PHE A 544 35.26 -3.90 -4.89
C PHE A 544 36.58 -3.64 -4.18
N TRP A 545 37.26 -4.68 -3.72
CA TRP A 545 38.61 -4.55 -3.17
C TRP A 545 39.64 -4.09 -4.22
N LEU A 546 39.58 -4.65 -5.44
CA LEU A 546 40.41 -4.19 -6.56
C LEU A 546 40.11 -2.72 -6.88
N ALA A 547 38.83 -2.32 -6.91
CA ALA A 547 38.46 -0.93 -7.12
C ALA A 547 38.91 0.01 -5.97
N ALA A 548 38.88 -0.49 -4.73
CA ALA A 548 39.35 0.25 -3.56
C ALA A 548 40.87 0.45 -3.55
N THR A 549 41.62 -0.49 -4.14
CA THR A 549 43.09 -0.49 -4.21
C THR A 549 43.64 -0.01 -5.55
N ASP A 550 42.76 0.39 -6.48
CA ASP A 550 43.13 0.82 -7.82
C ASP A 550 43.81 2.20 -7.82
N ASN A 551 45.14 2.19 -7.86
CA ASN A 551 45.96 3.38 -7.96
C ASN A 551 45.93 4.03 -9.37
N SER A 552 45.40 3.34 -10.38
CA SER A 552 45.27 3.88 -11.74
C SER A 552 44.03 4.76 -11.92
N THR A 553 43.08 4.67 -10.99
CA THR A 553 41.83 5.46 -10.99
C THR A 553 41.78 6.41 -9.78
N PRO A 554 42.20 7.69 -9.95
CA PRO A 554 42.25 8.66 -8.86
C PRO A 554 40.89 8.86 -8.17
N PRO A 555 40.85 9.03 -6.84
CA PRO A 555 39.62 9.37 -6.14
C PRO A 555 39.07 10.75 -6.51
N ILE A 556 37.75 10.81 -6.67
CA ILE A 556 36.98 12.04 -6.87
C ILE A 556 36.31 12.46 -5.54
N ASP A 557 35.62 13.62 -5.55
CA ASP A 557 34.82 14.12 -4.43
C ASP A 557 35.59 14.36 -3.11
N GLY A 558 36.90 14.68 -3.21
CA GLY A 558 37.74 15.02 -2.06
C GLY A 558 38.27 13.82 -1.26
N HIS A 559 38.07 12.59 -1.74
CA HIS A 559 38.60 11.38 -1.12
C HIS A 559 40.09 11.15 -1.43
N THR A 560 40.76 10.33 -0.61
CA THR A 560 42.13 9.86 -0.82
C THR A 560 42.16 8.36 -1.08
N PHE A 561 43.25 7.82 -1.64
CA PHE A 561 43.42 6.37 -1.82
C PHE A 561 43.29 5.63 -0.47
N GLN A 562 43.87 6.20 0.58
CA GLN A 562 43.81 5.63 1.93
C GLN A 562 42.37 5.61 2.46
N SER A 563 41.64 6.73 2.38
CA SER A 563 40.25 6.78 2.86
C SER A 563 39.31 5.86 2.08
N ARG A 564 39.57 5.65 0.77
CA ARG A 564 38.81 4.70 -0.05
C ARG A 564 39.00 3.27 0.44
N LEU A 565 40.23 2.85 0.67
CA LEU A 565 40.54 1.51 1.19
C LEU A 565 40.02 1.32 2.62
N ASP A 566 40.18 2.32 3.48
CA ASP A 566 39.70 2.24 4.86
C ASP A 566 38.17 2.13 4.91
N HIS A 567 37.44 2.89 4.08
CA HIS A 567 35.98 2.77 3.99
C HIS A 567 35.53 1.40 3.49
N PHE A 568 36.23 0.80 2.53
CA PHE A 568 35.93 -0.56 2.07
C PHE A 568 36.03 -1.59 3.21
N ILE A 569 37.09 -1.49 4.02
CA ILE A 569 37.32 -2.37 5.16
C ILE A 569 36.27 -2.12 6.25
N ASP A 570 35.91 -0.86 6.49
CA ASP A 570 34.87 -0.47 7.43
C ASP A 570 33.52 -1.09 7.04
N GLU A 571 33.13 -1.03 5.78
CA GLU A 571 31.89 -1.65 5.29
C GLU A 571 31.92 -3.18 5.40
N LEU A 572 33.06 -3.83 5.12
CA LEU A 572 33.20 -5.28 5.35
C LEU A 572 33.03 -5.65 6.84
N ALA A 573 33.58 -4.84 7.75
CA ALA A 573 33.43 -5.03 9.17
C ALA A 573 31.97 -4.86 9.62
N LEU A 574 31.29 -3.83 9.10
CA LEU A 574 29.87 -3.58 9.35
C LEU A 574 28.98 -4.71 8.82
N ILE A 575 29.29 -5.27 7.64
CA ILE A 575 28.58 -6.44 7.12
C ILE A 575 28.69 -7.62 8.09
N GLY A 576 29.87 -7.85 8.66
CA GLY A 576 30.12 -8.93 9.63
C GLY A 576 29.36 -8.78 10.95
N ARG A 577 28.95 -7.55 11.30
CA ARG A 577 28.33 -7.22 12.59
C ARG A 577 26.98 -6.52 12.48
N ALA A 578 26.34 -6.54 11.32
CA ALA A 578 25.16 -5.71 11.06
C ALA A 578 24.03 -5.93 12.09
N HIS A 579 23.75 -7.19 12.44
CA HIS A 579 22.71 -7.54 13.42
C HIS A 579 23.16 -7.45 14.89
N ASN A 580 24.41 -7.05 15.13
CA ASN A 580 24.83 -6.64 16.48
C ASN A 580 24.30 -5.25 16.85
N TRP A 581 23.82 -4.47 15.88
CA TRP A 581 23.26 -3.12 16.07
C TRP A 581 21.73 -3.11 16.21
N ASP A 582 21.09 -4.28 16.29
CA ASP A 582 19.62 -4.41 16.35
C ASP A 582 19.01 -3.87 17.67
N GLN A 583 19.83 -3.54 18.66
CA GLN A 583 19.39 -3.01 19.97
C GLN A 583 19.64 -1.50 20.08
N THR A 584 18.75 -0.81 20.78
CA THR A 584 18.85 0.63 21.06
C THR A 584 19.15 0.91 22.53
N ARG A 585 19.82 2.03 22.80
CA ARG A 585 20.08 2.56 24.14
C ARG A 585 19.78 4.06 24.18
N ILE A 586 19.50 4.57 25.38
CA ILE A 586 19.37 6.02 25.59
C ILE A 586 20.78 6.57 25.88
N ASN A 587 21.23 7.53 25.07
CA ASN A 587 22.53 8.15 25.23
C ASN A 587 22.52 9.28 26.29
N GLU A 588 23.69 9.85 26.57
CA GLU A 588 23.86 10.91 27.58
C GLU A 588 23.02 12.18 27.30
N LYS A 589 22.55 12.35 26.06
CA LYS A 589 21.67 13.45 25.62
C LYS A 589 20.18 13.11 25.68
N GLN A 590 19.81 11.99 26.30
CA GLN A 590 18.45 11.43 26.32
C GLN A 590 17.87 11.17 24.92
N GLN A 591 18.71 10.82 23.96
CA GLN A 591 18.28 10.40 22.63
C GLN A 591 18.47 8.90 22.49
N GLU A 592 17.51 8.25 21.84
CA GLU A 592 17.62 6.84 21.48
C GLU A 592 18.65 6.70 20.36
N GLU A 593 19.68 5.88 20.58
CA GLU A 593 20.73 5.57 19.60
C GLU A 593 20.90 4.06 19.47
N GLU A 594 21.21 3.61 18.26
CA GLU A 594 21.66 2.25 17.98
C GLU A 594 23.07 2.05 18.51
N TYR A 595 23.39 0.84 18.98
CA TYR A 595 24.73 0.50 19.41
C TYR A 595 25.07 -0.94 19.07
N ASP A 596 26.34 -1.19 18.74
CA ASP A 596 26.87 -2.54 18.67
C ASP A 596 26.77 -3.20 20.06
N ASP A 597 26.03 -4.30 20.19
CA ASP A 597 25.88 -5.05 21.43
C ASP A 597 27.20 -5.68 21.95
N LEU A 598 28.26 -5.63 21.13
CA LEU A 598 29.58 -6.19 21.39
C LEU A 598 29.53 -7.66 21.81
N THR A 599 28.55 -8.39 21.28
CA THR A 599 28.49 -9.85 21.38
C THR A 599 29.09 -10.52 20.14
N GLY A 600 29.05 -11.85 20.08
CA GLY A 600 29.52 -12.62 18.93
C GLY A 600 28.97 -12.08 17.60
N ASP A 601 29.72 -12.25 16.52
CA ASP A 601 29.38 -11.67 15.22
C ASP A 601 27.99 -12.15 14.76
N LYS A 602 27.16 -11.21 14.28
CA LYS A 602 25.83 -11.45 13.68
C LYS A 602 25.79 -10.77 12.30
N PRO A 603 26.15 -11.48 11.21
CA PRO A 603 26.36 -10.89 9.90
C PRO A 603 25.04 -10.52 9.21
N SER A 604 25.11 -9.56 8.29
CA SER A 604 23.98 -8.99 7.54
C SER A 604 23.20 -10.00 6.69
N CYS A 605 21.92 -9.70 6.46
CA CYS A 605 21.06 -10.42 5.51
C CYS A 605 21.53 -10.24 4.04
N PHE A 606 21.04 -11.11 3.14
CA PHE A 606 21.55 -11.19 1.76
C PHE A 606 21.46 -9.89 0.94
N SER A 607 20.43 -9.08 1.16
CA SER A 607 20.26 -7.77 0.51
C SER A 607 21.17 -6.70 1.13
N GLY A 608 21.34 -6.73 2.46
CA GLY A 608 22.23 -5.83 3.20
C GLY A 608 23.69 -5.97 2.78
N VAL A 609 24.18 -7.21 2.57
CA VAL A 609 25.54 -7.48 2.08
C VAL A 609 25.80 -6.80 0.73
N LYS A 610 24.89 -6.95 -0.24
CA LYS A 610 25.06 -6.39 -1.60
C LYS A 610 25.08 -4.87 -1.58
N ARG A 611 24.15 -4.25 -0.84
CA ARG A 611 24.03 -2.80 -0.75
C ARG A 611 25.28 -2.17 -0.14
N ARG A 612 25.78 -2.73 0.97
CA ARG A 612 27.00 -2.24 1.63
C ARG A 612 28.25 -2.45 0.76
N LEU A 613 28.38 -3.60 0.09
CA LEU A 613 29.47 -3.81 -0.87
C LEU A 613 29.43 -2.79 -2.02
N PHE A 614 28.25 -2.44 -2.53
CA PHE A 614 28.14 -1.41 -3.58
C PHE A 614 28.54 -0.01 -3.09
N GLN A 615 28.26 0.28 -1.81
CA GLN A 615 28.62 1.54 -1.13
C GLN A 615 30.05 1.57 -0.59
N SER A 616 30.80 0.47 -0.72
CA SER A 616 32.09 0.29 -0.05
C SER A 616 33.26 1.02 -0.72
N VAL A 617 33.11 1.52 -1.94
CA VAL A 617 34.21 2.17 -2.69
C VAL A 617 33.88 3.64 -2.95
N LEU A 618 34.38 4.51 -2.06
CA LEU A 618 34.17 5.96 -2.16
C LEU A 618 35.00 6.60 -3.28
N GLY A 619 34.40 7.59 -3.93
CA GLY A 619 35.07 8.41 -4.93
C GLY A 619 35.61 7.61 -6.12
N HIS A 620 34.98 6.49 -6.50
CA HIS A 620 35.37 5.71 -7.66
C HIS A 620 34.42 5.99 -8.84
N PRO A 621 34.91 6.52 -9.99
CA PRO A 621 34.06 7.00 -11.09
C PRO A 621 33.05 5.98 -11.65
N LEU A 622 33.36 4.69 -11.58
CA LEU A 622 32.46 3.61 -12.05
C LEU A 622 31.46 3.11 -11.00
N ILE A 623 31.59 3.53 -9.73
CA ILE A 623 30.86 2.94 -8.59
C ILE A 623 30.05 4.00 -7.81
N THR A 624 30.26 5.30 -8.03
CA THR A 624 29.51 6.38 -7.35
C THR A 624 27.98 6.26 -7.55
N ILE A 625 27.23 6.41 -6.45
CA ILE A 625 25.76 6.39 -6.37
C ILE A 625 25.24 7.82 -6.35
N LEU A 626 24.27 8.13 -7.21
CA LEU A 626 23.50 9.37 -7.14
C LEU A 626 22.55 9.31 -5.94
N THR A 627 22.76 10.19 -4.98
CA THR A 627 21.88 10.34 -3.82
C THR A 627 20.99 11.57 -3.96
N GLU A 628 19.92 11.62 -3.15
CA GLU A 628 19.07 12.81 -3.04
C GLU A 628 19.88 14.06 -2.65
N ASP A 629 20.80 13.93 -1.69
CA ASP A 629 21.64 15.04 -1.22
C ASP A 629 22.51 15.63 -2.33
N MET A 630 23.06 14.78 -3.21
CA MET A 630 23.81 15.22 -4.38
C MET A 630 22.94 16.02 -5.34
N ILE A 631 21.72 15.55 -5.65
CA ILE A 631 20.79 16.29 -6.52
C ILE A 631 20.37 17.62 -5.90
N LEU A 632 20.09 17.66 -4.60
CA LEU A 632 19.78 18.90 -3.91
C LEU A 632 20.95 19.88 -3.92
N GLU A 633 22.18 19.39 -3.84
CA GLU A 633 23.37 20.24 -3.96
C GLU A 633 23.58 20.79 -5.37
N GLU A 634 23.35 19.98 -6.41
CA GLU A 634 23.37 20.45 -7.81
C GLU A 634 22.33 21.57 -8.04
N ILE A 635 21.11 21.42 -7.50
CA ILE A 635 20.06 22.45 -7.59
C ILE A 635 20.53 23.75 -6.90
N ARG A 636 21.09 23.65 -5.69
CA ARG A 636 21.58 24.81 -4.94
C ARG A 636 22.70 25.54 -5.69
N ASN A 637 23.68 24.80 -6.21
CA ASN A 637 24.80 25.39 -6.95
C ASN A 637 24.31 26.06 -8.24
N PHE A 638 23.42 25.41 -8.99
CA PHE A 638 22.81 25.99 -10.18
C PHE A 638 22.04 27.29 -9.90
N ALA A 639 21.22 27.31 -8.83
CA ALA A 639 20.49 28.50 -8.42
C ALA A 639 21.46 29.63 -8.01
N ARG A 640 22.50 29.30 -7.23
CA ARG A 640 23.50 30.27 -6.78
C ARG A 640 24.26 30.90 -7.95
N ASP A 641 24.73 30.10 -8.89
CA ASP A 641 25.43 30.58 -10.08
C ASP A 641 24.53 31.51 -10.91
N HIS A 642 23.24 31.17 -11.02
CA HIS A 642 22.26 32.00 -11.70
C HIS A 642 22.10 33.36 -11.01
N PHE A 643 21.89 33.38 -9.69
CA PHE A 643 21.71 34.63 -8.94
C PHE A 643 22.96 35.50 -8.95
N GLN A 644 24.15 34.89 -8.80
CA GLN A 644 25.43 35.60 -8.89
C GLN A 644 25.65 36.25 -10.26
N SER A 645 25.16 35.63 -11.34
CA SER A 645 25.28 36.22 -12.68
C SER A 645 24.40 37.46 -12.90
N GLN A 646 23.35 37.64 -12.08
CA GLN A 646 22.40 38.76 -12.21
C GLN A 646 22.62 39.86 -11.16
N ILE A 647 23.24 39.54 -10.02
CA ILE A 647 23.48 40.47 -8.92
C ILE A 647 24.92 41.00 -8.99
N ASN A 648 25.07 42.26 -9.38
CA ASN A 648 26.34 42.98 -9.47
C ASN A 648 26.44 44.06 -8.37
N GLU A 649 27.58 44.75 -8.27
CA GLU A 649 27.77 45.73 -7.18
C GLU A 649 26.81 46.93 -7.24
N GLU A 650 26.32 47.29 -8.43
CA GLU A 650 25.43 48.42 -8.63
C GLU A 650 23.98 48.10 -8.22
N ASN A 651 23.49 46.89 -8.48
CA ASN A 651 22.10 46.49 -8.21
C ASN A 651 21.91 45.69 -6.90
N ARG A 652 23.00 45.23 -6.26
CA ARG A 652 22.95 44.42 -5.03
C ARG A 652 22.16 45.07 -3.90
N HIS A 653 22.32 46.39 -3.72
CA HIS A 653 21.61 47.12 -2.66
C HIS A 653 20.08 47.07 -2.82
N MET A 654 19.58 47.13 -4.06
CA MET A 654 18.15 47.05 -4.35
C MET A 654 17.59 45.66 -4.04
N PHE A 655 18.31 44.59 -4.41
CA PHE A 655 17.90 43.22 -4.08
C PHE A 655 17.98 42.92 -2.58
N LYS A 656 18.94 43.54 -1.88
CA LYS A 656 19.02 43.47 -0.42
C LYS A 656 17.81 44.12 0.24
N GLU A 657 17.45 45.33 -0.19
CA GLU A 657 16.27 46.04 0.32
C GLU A 657 14.97 45.26 0.06
N ALA A 658 14.78 44.76 -1.17
CA ALA A 658 13.62 43.94 -1.50
C ALA A 658 13.56 42.61 -0.71
N PHE A 659 14.72 42.02 -0.39
CA PHE A 659 14.79 40.83 0.45
C PHE A 659 14.50 41.13 1.92
N GLU A 660 15.01 42.24 2.46
CA GLU A 660 14.71 42.69 3.82
C GLU A 660 13.23 43.01 4.00
N ASP A 661 12.61 43.66 3.01
CA ASP A 661 11.16 43.89 2.96
C ASP A 661 10.37 42.57 3.03
N TYR A 662 10.81 41.55 2.28
CA TYR A 662 10.23 40.20 2.39
C TYR A 662 10.37 39.58 3.79
N ILE A 663 11.53 39.67 4.43
CA ILE A 663 11.73 39.09 5.76
C ILE A 663 10.85 39.75 6.82
N VAL A 664 10.63 41.06 6.71
CA VAL A 664 9.81 41.82 7.67
C VAL A 664 8.31 41.62 7.41
N ASN A 665 7.88 41.68 6.15
CA ASN A 665 6.47 41.78 5.79
C ASN A 665 5.86 40.51 5.18
N THR A 666 6.70 39.53 4.81
CA THR A 666 6.39 38.17 4.30
C THR A 666 5.40 38.10 3.13
N ASN A 667 4.13 38.42 3.35
CA ASN A 667 3.06 38.39 2.35
C ASN A 667 2.58 39.80 1.92
N ASP A 668 2.99 40.87 2.62
CA ASP A 668 2.61 42.27 2.33
C ASP A 668 3.80 43.12 1.86
N ILE A 669 4.62 42.52 0.98
CA ILE A 669 5.80 43.14 0.37
C ILE A 669 5.36 44.25 -0.60
N GLU A 670 6.14 45.32 -0.73
CA GLU A 670 5.87 46.36 -1.72
C GLU A 670 5.87 45.79 -3.16
N GLU A 671 4.93 46.23 -3.99
CA GLU A 671 4.74 45.69 -5.35
C GLU A 671 5.95 45.88 -6.26
N ASP A 672 6.74 46.94 -6.06
CA ASP A 672 7.97 47.16 -6.82
C ASP A 672 9.10 46.22 -6.37
N ASN A 673 9.19 45.90 -5.07
CA ASN A 673 10.10 44.90 -4.52
C ASN A 673 9.73 43.47 -4.95
N LYS A 674 8.42 43.15 -5.01
CA LYS A 674 7.94 41.88 -5.58
C LYS A 674 8.38 41.73 -7.03
N LYS A 675 8.15 42.73 -7.87
CA LYS A 675 8.58 42.71 -9.28
C LYS A 675 10.08 42.53 -9.41
N LEU A 676 10.86 43.19 -8.56
CA LEU A 676 12.31 43.07 -8.55
C LEU A 676 12.76 41.63 -8.21
N LEU A 677 12.23 41.01 -7.16
CA LEU A 677 12.56 39.62 -6.81
C LEU A 677 12.12 38.61 -7.89
N LEU A 678 11.02 38.88 -8.60
CA LEU A 678 10.56 38.06 -9.72
C LEU A 678 11.50 38.14 -10.94
N THR A 679 12.31 39.20 -11.11
CA THR A 679 13.29 39.24 -12.22
C THR A 679 14.40 38.19 -12.10
N LEU A 680 14.65 37.70 -10.88
CA LEU A 680 15.63 36.64 -10.61
C LEU A 680 15.08 35.24 -10.92
N ASN A 681 13.83 35.11 -11.35
CA ASN A 681 13.26 33.82 -11.70
C ASN A 681 13.95 33.22 -12.93
N ILE A 682 14.41 31.99 -12.74
CA ILE A 682 15.07 31.20 -13.78
C ILE A 682 14.09 30.85 -14.90
N SER A 683 14.44 31.20 -16.14
CA SER A 683 13.60 30.92 -17.31
C SER A 683 13.46 29.42 -17.57
N LYS A 684 12.35 29.04 -18.22
CA LYS A 684 12.04 27.64 -18.54
C LYS A 684 13.13 26.99 -19.39
N GLU A 685 13.76 27.74 -20.29
CA GLU A 685 14.84 27.27 -21.16
C GLU A 685 16.10 26.93 -20.34
N LYS A 686 16.45 27.75 -19.35
CA LYS A 686 17.58 27.47 -18.44
C LYS A 686 17.31 26.26 -17.55
N LEU A 687 16.07 26.08 -17.08
CA LEU A 687 15.67 24.90 -16.31
C LEU A 687 15.78 23.61 -17.15
N GLN A 688 15.33 23.65 -18.40
CA GLN A 688 15.47 22.52 -19.34
C GLN A 688 16.94 22.20 -19.64
N GLN A 689 17.79 23.23 -19.77
CA GLN A 689 19.23 23.03 -19.96
C GLN A 689 19.89 22.40 -18.73
N PHE A 690 19.48 22.78 -17.52
CA PHE A 690 19.96 22.16 -16.29
C PHE A 690 19.54 20.68 -16.19
N GLU A 691 18.28 20.37 -16.50
CA GLU A 691 17.79 18.98 -16.56
C GLU A 691 18.57 18.16 -17.59
N PHE A 692 18.89 18.73 -18.75
CA PHE A 692 19.75 18.10 -19.76
C PHE A 692 21.19 17.87 -19.26
N ASN A 693 21.76 18.82 -18.52
CA ASN A 693 23.09 18.67 -17.92
C ASN A 693 23.12 17.55 -16.88
N LEU A 694 22.06 17.40 -16.06
CA LEU A 694 21.92 16.29 -15.11
C LEU A 694 21.84 14.93 -15.82
N VAL A 695 21.07 14.86 -16.93
CA VAL A 695 21.03 13.65 -17.78
C VAL A 695 22.41 13.31 -18.32
N ASN A 696 23.19 14.30 -18.78
CA ASN A 696 24.54 14.05 -19.29
C ASN A 696 25.53 13.65 -18.19
N LYS A 697 25.42 14.25 -17.00
CA LYS A 697 26.34 14.04 -15.86
C LYS A 697 26.10 12.69 -15.18
N TYR A 698 24.84 12.33 -14.94
CA TYR A 698 24.47 11.14 -14.15
C TYR A 698 23.89 10.00 -14.99
N GLY A 699 23.62 10.25 -16.27
CA GLY A 699 23.12 9.24 -17.21
C GLY A 699 21.82 8.60 -16.73
N ALA A 700 21.77 7.26 -16.77
CA ALA A 700 20.61 6.47 -16.38
C ALA A 700 20.17 6.68 -14.91
N GLN A 701 21.08 7.07 -14.00
CA GLN A 701 20.71 7.31 -12.59
C GLN A 701 19.67 8.41 -12.42
N TYR A 702 19.69 9.38 -13.35
CA TYR A 702 18.75 10.49 -13.37
C TYR A 702 17.67 10.29 -14.44
N ALA A 703 18.06 9.78 -15.62
CA ALA A 703 17.16 9.64 -16.76
C ALA A 703 16.12 8.51 -16.63
N GLU A 704 16.42 7.45 -15.87
CA GLU A 704 15.52 6.30 -15.68
C GLU A 704 14.83 6.29 -14.31
N ASP A 705 15.20 7.21 -13.41
CA ASP A 705 14.61 7.33 -12.07
C ASP A 705 13.56 8.45 -12.01
N CYS A 706 12.29 8.05 -11.95
CA CYS A 706 11.16 8.97 -11.86
C CYS A 706 11.18 9.79 -10.55
N PHE A 707 11.74 9.26 -9.46
CA PHE A 707 11.84 9.97 -8.19
C PHE A 707 12.75 11.20 -8.32
N PHE A 708 13.97 11.04 -8.85
CA PHE A 708 14.89 12.19 -9.00
C PHE A 708 14.38 13.22 -10.01
N GLN A 709 13.75 12.80 -11.11
CA GLN A 709 13.12 13.74 -12.05
C GLN A 709 11.98 14.50 -11.39
N LYS A 710 11.14 13.81 -10.63
CA LYS A 710 10.04 14.44 -9.90
C LYS A 710 10.57 15.38 -8.82
N LEU A 711 11.63 15.02 -8.11
CA LEU A 711 12.28 15.87 -7.10
C LEU A 711 12.79 17.17 -7.73
N VAL A 712 13.57 17.08 -8.81
CA VAL A 712 14.09 18.24 -9.54
C VAL A 712 12.94 19.12 -10.06
N ARG A 713 11.95 18.52 -10.73
CA ARG A 713 10.80 19.27 -11.27
C ARG A 713 9.95 19.93 -10.18
N THR A 714 9.75 19.26 -9.05
CA THR A 714 8.97 19.81 -7.93
C THR A 714 9.71 20.98 -7.30
N LYS A 715 11.02 20.84 -7.05
CA LYS A 715 11.82 21.90 -6.44
C LYS A 715 11.97 23.13 -7.35
N LEU A 716 12.10 22.93 -8.66
CA LEU A 716 12.23 24.00 -9.66
C LEU A 716 10.87 24.57 -10.14
N SER A 717 9.74 24.12 -9.60
CA SER A 717 8.43 24.62 -9.98
C SER A 717 8.01 25.82 -9.13
N LEU A 718 7.41 26.82 -9.78
CA LEU A 718 6.78 27.97 -9.14
C LEU A 718 5.25 27.79 -9.11
N ALA A 719 4.62 28.27 -8.04
CA ALA A 719 3.17 28.21 -7.88
C ALA A 719 2.45 29.36 -8.62
N SER A 720 1.19 29.16 -8.98
CA SER A 720 0.35 30.16 -9.67
C SER A 720 -0.28 31.19 -8.70
N ASP A 721 -0.75 32.30 -9.26
CA ASP A 721 -1.38 33.43 -8.55
C ASP A 721 -2.41 32.97 -7.50
N GLY A 722 -2.21 33.40 -6.24
CA GLY A 722 -3.06 33.06 -5.07
C GLY A 722 -2.38 32.23 -3.98
N THR A 723 -1.11 31.85 -4.15
CA THR A 723 -0.27 31.14 -3.15
C THR A 723 0.76 32.07 -2.52
N GLU A 724 1.32 31.73 -1.34
CA GLU A 724 2.33 32.55 -0.65
C GLU A 724 3.48 32.97 -1.57
N PHE A 725 3.92 34.23 -1.48
CA PHE A 725 4.94 34.81 -2.38
C PHE A 725 6.25 34.02 -2.40
N PHE A 726 6.59 33.33 -1.30
CA PHE A 726 7.72 32.41 -1.20
C PHE A 726 7.78 31.39 -2.37
N TYR A 727 6.62 30.84 -2.77
CA TYR A 727 6.53 29.83 -3.84
C TYR A 727 6.48 30.44 -5.25
N GLN A 728 6.50 31.76 -5.36
CA GLN A 728 6.50 32.49 -6.64
C GLN A 728 7.91 32.97 -7.03
N SER A 729 8.89 32.89 -6.12
CA SER A 729 10.27 33.35 -6.35
C SER A 729 11.31 32.23 -6.14
N HIS A 730 12.12 31.97 -7.15
CA HIS A 730 13.26 31.04 -7.07
C HIS A 730 14.34 31.52 -6.10
N ALA A 731 14.54 32.84 -5.97
CA ALA A 731 15.52 33.42 -5.05
C ALA A 731 15.24 33.05 -3.59
N LEU A 732 13.96 32.94 -3.23
CA LEU A 732 13.53 32.59 -1.87
C LEU A 732 13.50 31.06 -1.64
N SER A 733 13.15 30.29 -2.67
CA SER A 733 12.84 28.86 -2.54
C SER A 733 14.01 27.89 -2.83
N LEU A 734 14.97 28.23 -3.72
CA LEU A 734 15.96 27.27 -4.23
C LEU A 734 17.29 27.20 -3.45
N ASP A 735 17.90 28.34 -3.08
CA ASP A 735 19.14 28.36 -2.26
C ASP A 735 18.83 28.58 -0.76
N GLY A 736 17.53 28.62 -0.41
CA GLY A 736 17.02 28.94 0.90
C GLY A 736 17.30 30.39 1.33
N ILE A 737 16.55 30.85 2.33
CA ILE A 737 16.63 32.21 2.89
C ILE A 737 18.08 32.56 3.29
N VAL A 738 18.81 31.61 3.87
CA VAL A 738 20.19 31.80 4.33
C VAL A 738 21.19 31.91 3.17
N GLY A 739 21.00 31.15 2.09
CA GLY A 739 21.89 31.18 0.92
C GLY A 739 21.77 32.50 0.16
N PHE A 740 20.53 32.92 -0.12
CA PHE A 740 20.27 34.18 -0.77
C PHE A 740 20.66 35.39 0.09
N TYR A 741 20.44 35.35 1.41
CA TYR A 741 20.89 36.39 2.33
C TYR A 741 22.42 36.61 2.27
N LYS A 742 23.22 35.54 2.18
CA LYS A 742 24.68 35.66 2.01
C LYS A 742 25.07 36.33 0.69
N LEU A 743 24.29 36.08 -0.35
CA LEU A 743 24.53 36.58 -1.70
C LEU A 743 24.25 38.08 -1.81
N VAL A 744 23.20 38.59 -1.14
CA VAL A 744 22.86 40.02 -1.14
C VAL A 744 23.61 40.84 -0.09
N ASN A 745 24.09 40.24 1.00
CA ASN A 745 24.83 40.97 2.05
C ASN A 745 26.35 41.02 1.85
N GLY A 746 26.89 40.25 0.91
CA GLY A 746 28.34 40.03 0.85
C GLY A 746 28.82 39.27 2.08
N SER A 747 30.00 38.67 1.98
CA SER A 747 30.58 37.79 3.01
C SER A 747 30.90 38.53 4.32
N THR A 748 29.91 38.80 5.15
CA THR A 748 30.10 39.24 6.54
C THR A 748 29.07 38.57 7.46
N LEU A 749 29.58 37.65 8.28
CA LEU A 749 28.86 36.92 9.33
C LEU A 749 28.18 37.87 10.32
N ILE A 750 26.87 37.74 10.46
CA ILE A 750 26.19 37.94 11.75
C ILE A 750 25.25 36.76 11.94
N ARG A 751 25.57 35.88 12.89
CA ARG A 751 24.65 34.86 13.42
C ARG A 751 23.51 35.58 14.15
N PRO A 752 22.24 35.21 13.93
CA PRO A 752 21.21 35.41 14.93
C PRO A 752 21.03 34.10 15.72
N ASP A 753 21.14 34.24 17.04
CA ASP A 753 20.74 33.23 18.02
C ASP A 753 19.26 32.85 17.82
N PHE A 754 18.98 31.56 17.75
CA PHE A 754 17.61 31.04 17.92
C PHE A 754 17.44 30.56 19.36
N ARG A 755 16.52 31.21 20.08
CA ARG A 755 15.75 30.58 21.16
C ARG A 755 14.67 29.71 20.56
#